data_AF-A0A0F9V333-F1
#
_entry.id   AF-A0A0F9V333-F1
#
_cell.length_a   1.000
_cell.length_b   1.000
_cell.length_c   1.000
_cell.angle_alpha   90.00
_cell.angle_beta   90.00
_cell.angle_gamma   90.00
#
_symmetry.space_group_name_H-M   'P 1'
#
loop_
_entity.id
_entity.type
_entity.pdbx_description
1 polymer ?
#
loop_
_entity_poly.entity_id
_entity_poly.type
_entity_poly.pdbx_seq_one_letter_code
_entity_poly.pdbx_strand_id
1 'polypeptide(L)'
;MIASLDTRTAPFERLGKDYVRFLEALKARGFEGEIALDYANRTVLATDNSIYQRLPQAVIYPKHAEDIERLTRLAAQTPHRGIVLTPRGGGTGTNGQSLTDGIVVDVSRHMNQILEIDVERRRVRVQAGVVKDQLNAALKPHGLFFAPELSTSNRATIGGMISTDASGQGSCEYGKTRDHVLELDTILLGGQHLHSRALTPSEEQVGRQQEGILGRVHTTAAEIIDQQRELIAATFPPLNRCLTGYDLAHLRDDAGQLNLNSLLCGSEGSLGFLNEAVLNVLPIPKHSTLVNVRYTSFMDALRDAKVLKSSAANPTSIETVDDTVLQLAMEDFVWDSVAEFFPATGSDPIRGINLIEFNDNDPTALAERVRSFTEHLSQDATIERLGFTLAEGRGQIQKVYAMRKRSVGLLGNVQGEKRPIAFVEDTAVPPEHLADFISEFRAALDARGLSYGMFGHVDAGVLHVRPAIDMKDPEQEKLIRAVSDEVAALTQKYGGLLWGEHGKGVRSEYAPKFFGELYPSLQRVKAAFDPYNQLNPGKIASPADASALIAKDSDPDLLTIDSVPMRGQFDRTIDERAWQAYDAAVYCNGNGACYNYDLDDPMCPSWKATRDRRHSPKGRASLIREWLRLQTQAGIDVVEESRKKKAEGGWGFIKSFPQRVANTLSRKQHHDYSHEVYDAMAGCLACKSCAGQCPIKVNVPQFRSQFLEVYHGRYLRPLRDYVIGGTEFMLPVLAKAAPLYNAVIGQRWVEKLMRGQLGISDSPALSRASVKKQLRAWGVAEATPTALALLTEHQRASSVIIVQDAFTTHFEATLVMDVVELLSRLNLRVFVMPFSANGKPLQVQGFLGAFERTAAKQAERLRTLARFDIPMVGIDPAMTLTYRQEYVKALGSEAVPEVLMLQEWLATRINTLVPSQLELTDPGFKLLSHCTEKTNAPGSPKAWQQVFAAFGLELKPMASGCCGMSGTYGHETRNAVTSKTIYAQSWQPQVEAQENVGKLLATGYSCRSQVKRYSEQVLPHPLQALLVCLRSH
;
A
#
# COMPACT_ATOMS: atom_id res chain seq x y z
N MET A 1 24.86 -13.12 -20.39
CA MET A 1 23.64 -13.75 -19.83
C MET A 1 23.57 -13.39 -18.36
N ILE A 2 22.39 -13.36 -17.72
CA ILE A 2 22.34 -13.22 -16.25
C ILE A 2 23.08 -14.37 -15.54
N ALA A 3 23.57 -14.10 -14.34
CA ALA A 3 24.30 -15.09 -13.54
C ALA A 3 23.28 -16.08 -12.93
N SER A 4 23.75 -17.29 -12.56
CA SER A 4 23.01 -18.01 -11.52
C SER A 4 23.27 -17.30 -10.21
N LEU A 5 22.27 -17.16 -9.36
CA LEU A 5 22.43 -16.61 -8.02
C LEU A 5 22.30 -17.76 -7.02
N ASP A 6 23.32 -18.61 -6.96
CA ASP A 6 23.45 -19.71 -5.99
C ASP A 6 24.57 -19.42 -4.98
N THR A 7 24.75 -20.27 -3.97
CA THR A 7 25.78 -20.07 -2.92
C THR A 7 27.22 -20.04 -3.42
N ARG A 8 27.50 -20.42 -4.68
CA ARG A 8 28.84 -20.37 -5.30
C ARG A 8 29.09 -19.04 -5.99
N THR A 9 28.04 -18.38 -6.46
CA THR A 9 28.11 -17.16 -7.29
C THR A 9 27.54 -15.92 -6.60
N ALA A 10 26.81 -16.09 -5.49
CA ALA A 10 26.24 -15.04 -4.68
C ALA A 10 26.57 -15.27 -3.19
N PRO A 11 26.97 -14.22 -2.44
CA PRO A 11 27.33 -14.33 -1.03
C PRO A 11 26.07 -14.36 -0.14
N PHE A 12 25.29 -15.43 -0.22
CA PHE A 12 24.15 -15.60 0.69
C PHE A 12 24.65 -15.79 2.12
N GLU A 13 24.11 -15.01 3.05
CA GLU A 13 24.32 -15.25 4.48
C GLU A 13 23.78 -16.64 4.85
N ARG A 14 24.69 -17.48 5.36
CA ARG A 14 24.35 -18.84 5.80
C ARG A 14 23.45 -18.76 7.01
N LEU A 15 22.43 -19.61 7.01
CA LEU A 15 21.57 -19.79 8.18
C LEU A 15 22.40 -20.30 9.36
N GLY A 16 22.20 -19.69 10.54
CA GLY A 16 22.79 -20.16 11.78
C GLY A 16 22.34 -21.60 12.09
N LYS A 17 23.29 -22.49 12.38
CA LYS A 17 23.00 -23.91 12.66
C LYS A 17 22.00 -24.09 13.80
N ASP A 18 22.06 -23.21 14.79
CA ASP A 18 21.20 -23.26 15.99
C ASP A 18 19.75 -22.91 15.65
N TYR A 19 19.55 -21.92 14.78
CA TYR A 19 18.24 -21.55 14.26
C TYR A 19 17.63 -22.67 13.41
N VAL A 20 18.42 -23.31 12.54
CA VAL A 20 17.93 -24.46 11.76
C VAL A 20 17.46 -25.59 12.67
N ARG A 21 18.28 -25.98 13.67
CA ARG A 21 17.92 -27.02 14.65
C ARG A 21 16.67 -26.64 15.45
N PHE A 22 16.54 -25.37 15.86
CA PHE A 22 15.37 -24.87 16.56
C PHE A 22 14.10 -24.99 15.71
N LEU A 23 14.15 -24.60 14.44
CA LEU A 23 13.00 -24.63 13.53
C LEU A 23 12.58 -26.06 13.18
N GLU A 24 13.54 -26.98 13.01
CA GLU A 24 13.26 -28.41 12.84
C GLU A 24 12.59 -29.00 14.10
N ALA A 25 13.09 -28.66 15.29
CA ALA A 25 12.49 -29.07 16.56
C ALA A 25 11.09 -28.48 16.77
N LEU A 26 10.87 -27.22 16.37
CA LEU A 26 9.57 -26.57 16.41
C LEU A 26 8.56 -27.31 15.53
N LYS A 27 8.94 -27.61 14.28
CA LYS A 27 8.10 -28.38 13.35
C LYS A 27 7.80 -29.77 13.89
N ALA A 28 8.80 -30.46 14.45
CA ALA A 28 8.63 -31.78 15.05
C ALA A 28 7.67 -31.80 16.26
N ARG A 29 7.51 -30.66 16.95
CA ARG A 29 6.58 -30.48 18.08
C ARG A 29 5.16 -30.09 17.66
N GLY A 30 4.83 -30.18 16.37
CA GLY A 30 3.47 -29.95 15.87
C GLY A 30 3.12 -28.48 15.70
N PHE A 31 4.08 -27.62 15.38
CA PHE A 31 3.78 -26.26 14.92
C PHE A 31 2.98 -26.31 13.61
N GLU A 32 1.79 -25.71 13.59
CA GLU A 32 0.84 -25.80 12.49
C GLU A 32 0.96 -24.66 11.47
N GLY A 33 1.54 -23.55 11.90
CA GLY A 33 1.86 -22.39 11.09
C GLY A 33 2.92 -22.66 10.02
N GLU A 34 3.28 -21.59 9.30
CA GLU A 34 4.28 -21.66 8.23
C GLU A 34 5.67 -21.24 8.73
N ILE A 35 6.70 -22.01 8.35
CA ILE A 35 8.11 -21.68 8.57
C ILE A 35 8.76 -21.41 7.22
N ALA A 36 9.21 -20.17 7.00
CA ALA A 36 9.85 -19.71 5.78
C ALA A 36 11.34 -19.47 6.00
N LEU A 37 12.16 -20.33 5.37
CA LEU A 37 13.63 -20.25 5.34
C LEU A 37 14.18 -19.64 4.05
N ASP A 38 13.31 -19.46 3.04
CA ASP A 38 13.70 -18.98 1.71
C ASP A 38 14.19 -17.53 1.76
N TYR A 39 15.13 -17.23 0.85
CA TYR A 39 15.80 -15.95 0.84
C TYR A 39 14.83 -14.80 0.50
N ALA A 40 13.81 -15.06 -0.32
CA ALA A 40 12.79 -14.09 -0.68
C ALA A 40 11.93 -13.65 0.50
N ASN A 41 11.41 -14.57 1.30
CA ASN A 41 10.68 -14.20 2.51
C ASN A 41 11.57 -13.39 3.47
N ARG A 42 12.80 -13.86 3.72
CA ARG A 42 13.76 -13.15 4.57
C ARG A 42 14.05 -11.74 4.04
N THR A 43 14.29 -11.59 2.73
CA THR A 43 14.54 -10.30 2.07
C THR A 43 13.36 -9.34 2.18
N VAL A 44 12.14 -9.82 1.95
CA VAL A 44 10.93 -8.97 2.01
C VAL A 44 10.64 -8.49 3.44
N LEU A 45 10.96 -9.31 4.43
CA LEU A 45 10.76 -8.99 5.85
C LEU A 45 11.96 -8.30 6.50
N ALA A 46 13.08 -8.17 5.77
CA ALA A 46 14.27 -7.48 6.22
C ALA A 46 14.12 -5.95 6.33
N THR A 47 13.00 -5.40 5.86
CA THR A 47 12.71 -3.96 5.91
C THR A 47 11.31 -3.69 6.48
N ASP A 48 11.17 -2.58 7.19
CA ASP A 48 9.89 -1.99 7.59
C ASP A 48 9.75 -0.61 6.94
N ASN A 49 9.14 0.38 7.59
CA ASN A 49 9.04 1.75 7.05
C ASN A 49 10.22 2.63 7.51
N SER A 50 11.21 2.06 8.21
CA SER A 50 12.44 2.76 8.58
C SER A 50 13.49 2.78 7.48
N ILE A 51 14.59 3.47 7.76
CA ILE A 51 15.79 3.52 6.91
C ILE A 51 16.64 2.25 6.99
N TYR A 52 16.36 1.33 7.91
CA TYR A 52 17.20 0.17 8.20
C TYR A 52 16.84 -1.06 7.37
N GLN A 53 17.82 -1.96 7.23
CA GLN A 53 17.65 -3.28 6.63
C GLN A 53 18.42 -4.33 7.42
N ARG A 54 17.72 -5.32 7.98
CA ARG A 54 18.33 -6.45 8.71
C ARG A 54 17.75 -7.77 8.21
N LEU A 55 18.60 -8.66 7.72
CA LEU A 55 18.17 -9.94 7.17
C LEU A 55 17.93 -10.94 8.32
N PRO A 56 16.69 -11.41 8.54
CA PRO A 56 16.43 -12.39 9.59
C PRO A 56 16.94 -13.78 9.21
N GLN A 57 17.14 -14.68 10.17
CA GLN A 57 17.39 -16.11 9.92
C GLN A 57 16.18 -16.81 9.28
N ALA A 58 14.97 -16.47 9.72
CA ALA A 58 13.74 -17.07 9.24
C ALA A 58 12.54 -16.16 9.49
N VAL A 59 11.44 -16.46 8.81
CA VAL A 59 10.13 -15.87 9.08
C VAL A 59 9.15 -16.98 9.44
N ILE A 60 8.42 -16.80 10.55
CA ILE A 60 7.39 -17.72 11.02
C ILE A 60 6.03 -17.02 10.99
N TYR A 61 4.99 -17.74 10.56
CA TYR A 61 3.61 -17.27 10.54
C TYR A 61 2.73 -18.21 11.39
N PRO A 62 2.57 -17.95 12.70
CA PRO A 62 1.70 -18.74 13.57
C PRO A 62 0.25 -18.71 13.08
N LYS A 63 -0.49 -19.80 13.26
CA LYS A 63 -1.93 -19.84 12.93
C LYS A 63 -2.83 -19.42 14.09
N HIS A 64 -2.41 -19.69 15.32
CA HIS A 64 -3.20 -19.50 16.54
C HIS A 64 -2.28 -19.40 17.77
N ALA A 65 -2.87 -19.22 18.96
CA ALA A 65 -2.14 -19.02 20.21
C ALA A 65 -1.19 -20.18 20.55
N GLU A 66 -1.65 -21.42 20.37
CA GLU A 66 -0.89 -22.63 20.71
C GLU A 66 0.40 -22.77 19.88
N ASP A 67 0.44 -22.21 18.67
CA ASP A 67 1.67 -22.14 17.87
C ASP A 67 2.70 -21.21 18.52
N ILE A 68 2.27 -20.09 19.08
CA ILE A 68 3.13 -19.16 19.83
C ILE A 68 3.55 -19.77 21.17
N GLU A 69 2.66 -20.48 21.87
CA GLU A 69 3.03 -21.22 23.07
C GLU A 69 4.12 -22.27 22.79
N ARG A 70 3.95 -23.07 21.73
CA ARG A 70 4.94 -24.08 21.33
C ARG A 70 6.29 -23.43 21.03
N LEU A 71 6.27 -22.31 20.29
CA LEU A 71 7.46 -21.54 19.95
C LEU A 71 8.18 -21.03 21.20
N THR A 72 7.47 -20.35 22.09
CA THR A 72 8.04 -19.73 23.31
C THR A 72 8.48 -20.76 24.35
N ARG A 73 7.74 -21.87 24.50
CA ARG A 73 8.12 -23.00 25.36
C ARG A 73 9.36 -23.73 24.85
N LEU A 74 9.56 -23.80 23.54
CA LEU A 74 10.79 -24.33 22.96
C LEU A 74 11.96 -23.35 23.18
N ALA A 75 11.75 -22.07 22.92
CA ALA A 75 12.78 -21.04 23.04
C ALA A 75 13.30 -20.87 24.47
N ALA A 76 12.46 -21.12 25.49
CA ALA A 76 12.86 -21.04 26.90
C ALA A 76 13.82 -22.17 27.35
N GLN A 77 13.92 -23.27 26.59
CA GLN A 77 14.76 -24.41 26.96
C GLN A 77 16.25 -24.05 26.83
N THR A 78 17.08 -24.53 27.76
CA THR A 78 18.52 -24.25 27.81
C THR A 78 19.24 -24.36 26.45
N PRO A 79 19.00 -25.38 25.60
CA PRO A 79 19.66 -25.48 24.30
C PRO A 79 19.27 -24.41 23.28
N HIS A 80 18.19 -23.67 23.52
CA HIS A 80 17.59 -22.69 22.59
C HIS A 80 17.61 -21.26 23.13
N ARG A 81 18.29 -21.00 24.26
CA ARG A 81 18.35 -19.65 24.85
C ARG A 81 19.11 -18.62 24.01
N GLY A 82 19.87 -19.06 23.01
CA GLY A 82 20.48 -18.19 22.00
C GLY A 82 19.53 -17.80 20.85
N ILE A 83 18.29 -18.33 20.83
CA ILE A 83 17.34 -18.03 19.76
C ILE A 83 16.60 -16.74 20.06
N VAL A 84 16.83 -15.75 19.19
CA VAL A 84 16.11 -14.47 19.19
C VAL A 84 14.82 -14.56 18.39
N LEU A 85 13.74 -14.06 18.98
CA LEU A 85 12.41 -13.97 18.38
C LEU A 85 11.93 -12.51 18.43
N THR A 86 11.46 -11.99 17.29
CA THR A 86 10.89 -10.64 17.20
C THR A 86 9.47 -10.70 16.65
N PRO A 87 8.45 -10.28 17.42
CA PRO A 87 7.09 -10.16 16.94
C PRO A 87 6.97 -9.13 15.81
N ARG A 88 6.09 -9.39 14.85
CA ARG A 88 5.79 -8.47 13.76
C ARG A 88 4.30 -8.44 13.44
N GLY A 89 3.75 -7.23 13.46
CA GLY A 89 2.41 -6.91 12.93
C GLY A 89 2.48 -6.45 11.48
N GLY A 90 1.88 -5.30 11.18
CA GLY A 90 1.87 -4.70 9.83
C GLY A 90 3.24 -4.29 9.25
N GLY A 91 4.29 -4.17 10.09
CA GLY A 91 5.63 -3.75 9.66
C GLY A 91 5.67 -2.31 9.15
N THR A 92 4.89 -1.44 9.79
CA THR A 92 4.69 -0.02 9.43
C THR A 92 5.50 0.95 10.28
N GLY A 93 6.19 0.47 11.33
CA GLY A 93 7.03 1.28 12.21
C GLY A 93 8.20 1.93 11.46
N THR A 94 8.61 3.11 11.93
CA THR A 94 9.59 3.97 11.25
C THR A 94 10.98 3.96 11.90
N ASN A 95 11.13 3.27 13.03
CA ASN A 95 12.37 3.24 13.80
C ASN A 95 13.03 1.84 13.86
N GLY A 96 12.68 0.91 12.96
CA GLY A 96 13.32 -0.41 12.88
C GLY A 96 12.93 -1.37 14.01
N GLN A 97 11.77 -1.15 14.64
CA GLN A 97 11.25 -1.92 15.79
C GLN A 97 10.95 -3.37 15.44
N SER A 98 10.56 -3.62 14.18
CA SER A 98 10.12 -4.91 13.67
C SER A 98 11.21 -5.68 12.90
N LEU A 99 12.46 -5.25 13.07
CA LEU A 99 13.64 -5.77 12.38
C LEU A 99 14.57 -6.50 13.36
N THR A 100 15.07 -7.65 12.93
CA THR A 100 15.97 -8.53 13.69
C THR A 100 16.88 -9.29 12.73
N ASP A 101 18.02 -9.75 13.22
CA ASP A 101 18.83 -10.78 12.55
C ASP A 101 18.44 -12.22 12.96
N GLY A 102 17.58 -12.37 13.97
CA GLY A 102 17.01 -13.63 14.46
C GLY A 102 15.78 -14.08 13.68
N ILE A 103 14.74 -14.55 14.38
CA ILE A 103 13.49 -15.01 13.75
C ILE A 103 12.41 -13.93 13.82
N VAL A 104 11.84 -13.57 12.68
CA VAL A 104 10.62 -12.76 12.62
C VAL A 104 9.41 -13.64 12.83
N VAL A 105 8.53 -13.27 13.76
CA VAL A 105 7.25 -13.96 14.03
C VAL A 105 6.10 -13.04 13.62
N ASP A 106 5.54 -13.27 12.43
CA ASP A 106 4.51 -12.41 11.85
C ASP A 106 3.10 -12.93 12.16
N VAL A 107 2.39 -12.22 13.05
CA VAL A 107 1.03 -12.58 13.49
C VAL A 107 -0.06 -12.03 12.56
N SER A 108 0.29 -11.16 11.61
CA SER A 108 -0.70 -10.48 10.75
C SER A 108 -1.30 -11.37 9.66
N ARG A 109 -0.64 -12.49 9.33
CA ARG A 109 -1.04 -13.35 8.22
C ARG A 109 -2.28 -14.18 8.52
N HIS A 110 -2.29 -14.86 9.67
CA HIS A 110 -3.34 -15.81 10.04
C HIS A 110 -4.14 -15.39 11.28
N MET A 111 -3.54 -14.66 12.22
CA MET A 111 -4.18 -14.26 13.48
C MET A 111 -4.84 -12.87 13.36
N ASN A 112 -5.79 -12.74 12.43
CA ASN A 112 -6.41 -11.45 12.05
C ASN A 112 -7.94 -11.43 12.13
N GLN A 113 -8.51 -12.17 13.08
CA GLN A 113 -9.94 -12.27 13.31
C GLN A 113 -10.45 -11.29 14.39
N ILE A 114 -11.63 -10.72 14.14
CA ILE A 114 -12.44 -10.03 15.15
C ILE A 114 -13.31 -11.12 15.80
N LEU A 115 -13.09 -11.37 17.10
CA LEU A 115 -13.64 -12.52 17.80
C LEU A 115 -15.04 -12.24 18.38
N GLU A 116 -15.26 -11.01 18.87
CA GLU A 116 -16.52 -10.63 19.52
C GLU A 116 -16.72 -9.11 19.48
N ILE A 117 -17.96 -8.65 19.25
CA ILE A 117 -18.38 -7.24 19.37
C ILE A 117 -19.55 -7.17 20.36
N ASP A 118 -19.31 -6.60 21.54
CA ASP A 118 -20.33 -6.32 22.57
C ASP A 118 -20.74 -4.85 22.46
N VAL A 119 -21.86 -4.60 21.75
CA VAL A 119 -22.38 -3.26 21.50
C VAL A 119 -22.86 -2.58 22.78
N GLU A 120 -23.48 -3.34 23.69
CA GLU A 120 -24.08 -2.82 24.92
C GLU A 120 -23.00 -2.32 25.88
N ARG A 121 -21.94 -3.12 26.09
CA ARG A 121 -20.81 -2.75 26.93
C ARG A 121 -19.77 -1.91 26.20
N ARG A 122 -19.93 -1.71 24.89
CA ARG A 122 -18.98 -1.04 24.00
C ARG A 122 -17.58 -1.63 24.09
N ARG A 123 -17.49 -2.94 23.91
CA ARG A 123 -16.25 -3.71 23.93
C ARG A 123 -16.08 -4.53 22.67
N VAL A 124 -14.83 -4.78 22.30
CA VAL A 124 -14.49 -5.65 21.17
C VAL A 124 -13.29 -6.51 21.54
N ARG A 125 -13.36 -7.81 21.21
CA ARG A 125 -12.24 -8.75 21.39
C ARG A 125 -11.67 -9.09 20.03
N VAL A 126 -10.36 -8.92 19.86
CA VAL A 126 -9.66 -9.06 18.57
C VAL A 126 -8.34 -9.79 18.72
N GLN A 127 -7.93 -10.49 17.67
CA GLN A 127 -6.57 -10.99 17.55
C GLN A 127 -5.59 -9.86 17.18
N ALA A 128 -4.32 -10.01 17.58
CA ALA A 128 -3.28 -9.01 17.41
C ALA A 128 -3.02 -8.60 15.94
N GLY A 129 -3.29 -9.49 14.97
CA GLY A 129 -3.09 -9.25 13.54
C GLY A 129 -4.23 -8.50 12.85
N VAL A 130 -5.33 -8.18 13.53
CA VAL A 130 -6.44 -7.38 12.96
C VAL A 130 -5.93 -6.00 12.54
N VAL A 131 -6.30 -5.53 11.35
CA VAL A 131 -5.96 -4.17 10.88
C VAL A 131 -6.93 -3.15 11.48
N LYS A 132 -6.47 -1.96 11.88
CA LYS A 132 -7.34 -0.94 12.49
C LYS A 132 -8.59 -0.66 11.65
N ASP A 133 -8.42 -0.34 10.37
CA ASP A 133 -9.57 0.04 9.55
C ASP A 133 -10.50 -1.15 9.26
N GLN A 134 -9.99 -2.40 9.31
CA GLN A 134 -10.82 -3.61 9.29
C GLN A 134 -11.73 -3.67 10.51
N LEU A 135 -11.19 -3.34 11.70
CA LEU A 135 -11.96 -3.24 12.93
C LEU A 135 -13.03 -2.14 12.83
N ASN A 136 -12.65 -0.93 12.39
CA ASN A 136 -13.60 0.17 12.28
C ASN A 136 -14.69 -0.07 11.22
N ALA A 137 -14.39 -0.80 10.14
CA ALA A 137 -15.41 -1.22 9.18
C ALA A 137 -16.45 -2.16 9.82
N ALA A 138 -16.02 -3.07 10.70
CA ALA A 138 -16.92 -3.98 11.41
C ALA A 138 -17.75 -3.29 12.52
N LEU A 139 -17.20 -2.25 13.16
CA LEU A 139 -17.89 -1.50 14.22
C LEU A 139 -18.90 -0.47 13.67
N LYS A 140 -18.65 0.07 12.47
CA LYS A 140 -19.44 1.15 11.86
C LYS A 140 -20.96 0.86 11.79
N PRO A 141 -21.44 -0.34 11.42
CA PRO A 141 -22.88 -0.65 11.43
C PRO A 141 -23.56 -0.50 12.80
N HIS A 142 -22.79 -0.58 13.88
CA HIS A 142 -23.27 -0.41 15.26
C HIS A 142 -23.16 1.03 15.77
N GLY A 143 -22.71 1.98 14.92
CA GLY A 143 -22.46 3.37 15.34
C GLY A 143 -21.25 3.52 16.27
N LEU A 144 -20.34 2.54 16.27
CA LEU A 144 -19.15 2.51 17.13
C LEU A 144 -17.87 2.59 16.29
N PHE A 145 -16.77 3.03 16.91
CA PHE A 145 -15.44 3.01 16.33
C PHE A 145 -14.35 2.86 17.40
N PHE A 146 -13.23 2.26 17.03
CA PHE A 146 -11.98 2.35 17.77
C PHE A 146 -11.30 3.67 17.41
N ALA A 147 -11.13 4.52 18.41
CA ALA A 147 -10.84 5.94 18.23
C ALA A 147 -9.41 6.30 17.80
N PRO A 148 -8.34 5.64 18.30
CA PRO A 148 -6.97 5.99 17.94
C PRO A 148 -6.75 5.95 16.43
N GLU A 149 -6.29 7.05 15.84
CA GLU A 149 -6.19 7.23 14.39
C GLU A 149 -4.74 7.34 13.90
N LEU A 150 -4.44 6.74 12.74
CA LEU A 150 -3.08 6.65 12.19
C LEU A 150 -3.07 7.00 10.71
N SER A 151 -1.93 7.52 10.22
CA SER A 151 -1.68 7.64 8.76
C SER A 151 -1.62 6.28 8.06
N THR A 152 -1.32 5.21 8.79
CA THR A 152 -1.17 3.83 8.29
C THR A 152 -2.32 2.90 8.69
N SER A 153 -3.46 3.45 9.11
CA SER A 153 -4.62 2.74 9.67
C SER A 153 -5.15 1.57 8.82
N ASN A 154 -4.97 1.64 7.50
CA ASN A 154 -5.41 0.61 6.56
C ASN A 154 -4.50 -0.62 6.47
N ARG A 155 -3.41 -0.66 7.25
CA ARG A 155 -2.42 -1.75 7.27
C ARG A 155 -1.72 -1.95 8.62
N ALA A 156 -1.77 -0.95 9.50
CA ALA A 156 -1.35 -1.10 10.88
C ALA A 156 -2.26 -2.08 11.61
N THR A 157 -1.64 -3.02 12.33
CA THR A 157 -2.36 -4.04 13.09
C THR A 157 -2.58 -3.59 14.52
N ILE A 158 -3.68 -3.99 15.15
CA ILE A 158 -4.01 -3.67 16.56
C ILE A 158 -2.86 -4.03 17.49
N GLY A 159 -2.26 -5.21 17.33
CA GLY A 159 -1.13 -5.60 18.16
C GLY A 159 0.14 -4.78 17.92
N GLY A 160 0.31 -4.23 16.72
CA GLY A 160 1.37 -3.26 16.44
C GLY A 160 1.11 -1.93 17.14
N MET A 161 -0.14 -1.45 17.08
CA MET A 161 -0.57 -0.23 17.77
C MET A 161 -0.37 -0.33 19.28
N ILE A 162 -0.79 -1.44 19.88
CA ILE A 162 -0.57 -1.72 21.31
C ILE A 162 0.93 -1.75 21.60
N SER A 163 1.70 -2.50 20.80
CA SER A 163 3.15 -2.63 21.01
C SER A 163 3.93 -1.32 20.88
N THR A 164 3.43 -0.30 20.17
CA THR A 164 4.08 1.01 20.07
C THR A 164 3.38 2.10 20.89
N ASP A 165 2.29 1.77 21.60
CA ASP A 165 1.34 2.71 22.19
C ASP A 165 0.97 3.84 21.21
N ALA A 166 0.59 3.44 20.00
CA ALA A 166 0.34 4.36 18.91
C ALA A 166 -0.76 5.37 19.27
N SER A 167 -0.58 6.61 18.84
CA SER A 167 -1.57 7.66 18.94
C SER A 167 -1.80 8.30 17.57
N GLY A 168 -2.49 9.43 17.55
CA GLY A 168 -2.53 10.29 16.39
C GLY A 168 -3.62 11.33 16.53
N GLN A 169 -4.29 11.64 15.42
CA GLN A 169 -5.30 12.69 15.38
C GLN A 169 -6.40 12.45 16.43
N GLY A 170 -6.77 13.52 17.16
CA GLY A 170 -7.82 13.46 18.18
C GLY A 170 -7.39 12.83 19.50
N SER A 171 -6.10 12.48 19.68
CA SER A 171 -5.61 11.88 20.92
C SER A 171 -5.80 12.75 22.17
N CYS A 172 -5.86 14.08 22.01
CA CYS A 172 -6.13 14.99 23.11
C CYS A 172 -7.56 14.85 23.66
N GLU A 173 -8.51 14.41 22.83
CA GLU A 173 -9.92 14.20 23.20
C GLU A 173 -10.18 12.73 23.56
N TYR A 174 -9.69 11.79 22.73
CA TYR A 174 -10.04 10.38 22.83
C TYR A 174 -9.02 9.52 23.58
N GLY A 175 -7.80 10.02 23.82
CA GLY A 175 -6.70 9.25 24.39
C GLY A 175 -5.84 8.52 23.35
N LYS A 176 -4.86 7.76 23.83
CA LYS A 176 -3.96 6.90 23.05
C LYS A 176 -4.45 5.45 23.03
N THR A 177 -3.77 4.60 22.27
CA THR A 177 -4.11 3.17 22.20
C THR A 177 -4.27 2.51 23.57
N ARG A 178 -3.33 2.71 24.51
CA ARG A 178 -3.43 2.09 25.85
C ARG A 178 -4.70 2.48 26.63
N ASP A 179 -5.23 3.69 26.44
CA ASP A 179 -6.40 4.19 27.17
C ASP A 179 -7.67 3.45 26.72
N HIS A 180 -7.59 2.77 25.58
CA HIS A 180 -8.62 1.91 25.06
C HIS A 180 -8.39 0.42 25.35
N VAL A 181 -7.24 0.03 25.90
CA VAL A 181 -6.92 -1.37 26.22
C VAL A 181 -7.46 -1.74 27.59
N LEU A 182 -8.49 -2.58 27.60
CA LEU A 182 -9.10 -3.10 28.82
C LEU A 182 -8.34 -4.33 29.33
N GLU A 183 -8.10 -5.29 28.43
CA GLU A 183 -7.46 -6.56 28.76
C GLU A 183 -6.53 -6.99 27.62
N LEU A 184 -5.38 -7.60 27.98
CA LEU A 184 -4.49 -8.23 27.00
C LEU A 184 -4.25 -9.68 27.38
N ASP A 185 -4.17 -10.54 26.37
CA ASP A 185 -3.64 -11.89 26.48
C ASP A 185 -2.26 -11.94 25.82
N THR A 186 -1.21 -12.01 26.64
CA THR A 186 0.19 -12.00 26.17
C THR A 186 0.88 -13.31 26.50
N ILE A 187 1.43 -13.99 25.50
CA ILE A 187 2.18 -15.23 25.67
C ILE A 187 3.64 -14.88 25.98
N LEU A 188 4.09 -15.27 27.17
CA LEU A 188 5.43 -15.00 27.67
C LEU A 188 6.43 -16.09 27.26
N LEU A 189 7.73 -15.81 27.43
CA LEU A 189 8.77 -16.81 27.26
C LEU A 189 8.53 -17.99 28.22
N GLY A 190 8.39 -19.20 27.68
CA GLY A 190 7.95 -20.39 28.43
C GLY A 190 6.55 -20.89 28.07
N GLY A 191 5.76 -20.08 27.36
CA GLY A 191 4.43 -20.44 26.85
C GLY A 191 3.30 -20.22 27.85
N GLN A 192 3.51 -19.42 28.90
CA GLN A 192 2.45 -19.01 29.82
C GLN A 192 1.68 -17.82 29.27
N HIS A 193 0.37 -17.80 29.49
CA HIS A 193 -0.49 -16.67 29.20
C HIS A 193 -0.51 -15.69 30.38
N LEU A 194 -0.16 -14.43 30.12
CA LEU A 194 -0.36 -13.31 31.02
C LEU A 194 -1.64 -12.57 30.59
N HIS A 195 -2.70 -12.75 31.38
CA HIS A 195 -3.93 -11.98 31.24
C HIS A 195 -3.82 -10.69 32.06
N SER A 196 -3.50 -9.57 31.41
CA SER A 196 -3.32 -8.30 32.09
C SER A 196 -4.57 -7.42 32.01
N ARG A 197 -4.90 -6.79 33.14
CA ARG A 197 -5.94 -5.78 33.32
C ARG A 197 -5.67 -5.01 34.61
N ALA A 198 -6.48 -4.00 34.92
CA ALA A 198 -6.48 -3.38 36.24
C ALA A 198 -6.86 -4.42 37.32
N LEU A 199 -6.04 -4.50 38.37
CA LEU A 199 -6.17 -5.49 39.43
C LEU A 199 -6.64 -4.85 40.74
N THR A 200 -7.64 -5.48 41.36
CA THR A 200 -7.97 -5.19 42.76
C THR A 200 -6.82 -5.59 43.70
N PRO A 201 -6.75 -5.04 44.92
CA PRO A 201 -5.67 -5.39 45.86
C PRO A 201 -5.55 -6.89 46.16
N SER A 202 -6.67 -7.62 46.20
CA SER A 202 -6.67 -9.08 46.39
C SER A 202 -6.10 -9.80 45.17
N GLU A 203 -6.46 -9.37 43.96
CA GLU A 203 -5.94 -9.93 42.71
C GLU A 203 -4.45 -9.65 42.53
N GLU A 204 -3.98 -8.45 42.92
CA GLU A 204 -2.56 -8.12 42.93
C GLU A 204 -1.77 -9.07 43.85
N GLN A 205 -2.27 -9.31 45.06
CA GLN A 205 -1.62 -10.22 46.01
C GLN A 205 -1.55 -11.65 45.46
N VAL A 206 -2.62 -12.13 44.84
CA VAL A 206 -2.64 -13.44 44.16
C VAL A 206 -1.64 -13.46 43.01
N GLY A 207 -1.60 -12.41 42.18
CA GLY A 207 -0.66 -12.27 41.08
C GLY A 207 0.80 -12.36 41.53
N ARG A 208 1.17 -11.70 42.64
CA ARG A 208 2.52 -11.73 43.22
C ARG A 208 2.90 -13.09 43.80
N GLN A 209 1.94 -13.88 44.26
CA GLN A 209 2.16 -15.21 44.84
C GLN A 209 2.28 -16.33 43.80
N GLN A 210 2.01 -16.04 42.52
CA GLN A 210 2.16 -17.05 41.47
C GLN A 210 3.60 -17.53 41.32
N GLU A 211 3.77 -18.80 40.97
CA GLU A 211 5.10 -19.35 40.71
C GLU A 211 5.66 -18.91 39.36
N GLY A 212 6.99 -18.90 39.24
CA GLY A 212 7.67 -18.70 37.96
C GLY A 212 7.59 -17.27 37.43
N ILE A 213 7.39 -17.14 36.11
CA ILE A 213 7.50 -15.85 35.40
C ILE A 213 6.37 -14.88 35.74
N LEU A 214 5.14 -15.38 35.93
CA LEU A 214 3.97 -14.55 36.19
C LEU A 214 4.11 -13.80 37.53
N GLY A 215 4.45 -14.49 38.61
CA GLY A 215 4.65 -13.84 39.91
C GLY A 215 5.83 -12.87 39.95
N ARG A 216 6.92 -13.18 39.23
CA ARG A 216 8.06 -12.26 39.10
C ARG A 216 7.66 -10.96 38.40
N VAL A 217 6.90 -11.04 37.32
CA VAL A 217 6.40 -9.86 36.58
C VAL A 217 5.54 -8.98 37.47
N HIS A 218 4.53 -9.56 38.13
CA HIS A 218 3.65 -8.80 39.04
C HIS A 218 4.44 -8.15 40.19
N THR A 219 5.34 -8.91 40.82
CA THR A 219 6.14 -8.40 41.94
C THR A 219 7.07 -7.28 41.50
N THR A 220 7.76 -7.44 40.37
CA THR A 220 8.69 -6.42 39.85
C THR A 220 7.96 -5.12 39.53
N ALA A 221 6.80 -5.19 38.85
CA ALA A 221 6.02 -4.02 38.50
C ALA A 221 5.53 -3.26 39.75
N ALA A 222 4.96 -3.98 40.72
CA ALA A 222 4.49 -3.39 41.98
C ALA A 222 5.63 -2.71 42.75
N GLU A 223 6.77 -3.38 42.91
CA GLU A 223 7.94 -2.81 43.59
C GLU A 223 8.46 -1.53 42.92
N ILE A 224 8.53 -1.49 41.59
CA ILE A 224 9.03 -0.31 40.86
C ILE A 224 8.12 0.88 41.12
N ILE A 225 6.81 0.75 40.89
CA ILE A 225 5.90 1.89 41.04
C ILE A 225 5.75 2.32 42.51
N ASP A 226 5.84 1.39 43.45
CA ASP A 226 5.68 1.73 44.88
C ASP A 226 6.96 2.36 45.45
N GLN A 227 8.16 1.99 44.95
CA GLN A 227 9.44 2.53 45.44
C GLN A 227 9.95 3.75 44.66
N GLN A 228 9.63 3.88 43.37
CA GLN A 228 10.19 4.92 42.49
C GLN A 228 9.19 6.02 42.14
N ARG A 229 8.02 6.08 42.80
CA ARG A 229 6.92 7.01 42.48
C ARG A 229 7.36 8.47 42.40
N GLU A 230 8.12 8.94 43.40
CA GLU A 230 8.57 10.34 43.46
C GLU A 230 9.53 10.66 42.31
N LEU A 231 10.46 9.75 42.00
CA LEU A 231 11.40 9.91 40.91
C LEU A 231 10.71 9.88 39.54
N ILE A 232 9.71 9.01 39.36
CA ILE A 232 8.87 8.96 38.15
C ILE A 232 8.17 10.30 37.93
N ALA A 233 7.54 10.86 38.97
CA ALA A 233 6.86 12.15 38.89
C ALA A 233 7.82 13.32 38.62
N ALA A 234 9.06 13.26 39.12
CA ALA A 234 10.07 14.29 38.88
C ALA A 234 10.71 14.20 37.49
N THR A 235 10.82 13.00 36.91
CA THR A 235 11.52 12.77 35.63
C THR A 235 10.66 13.10 34.43
N PHE A 236 9.36 12.79 34.47
CA PHE A 236 8.48 12.94 33.31
C PHE A 236 7.54 14.14 33.46
N PRO A 237 7.60 15.12 32.54
CA PRO A 237 6.67 16.24 32.55
C PRO A 237 5.24 15.78 32.22
N PRO A 238 4.20 16.49 32.71
CA PRO A 238 2.82 16.20 32.37
C PRO A 238 2.55 16.61 30.91
N LEU A 239 2.75 15.67 29.98
CA LEU A 239 2.46 15.83 28.57
C LEU A 239 1.22 15.01 28.19
N ASN A 240 0.32 15.59 27.38
CA ASN A 240 -0.83 14.86 26.80
C ASN A 240 -0.39 13.59 26.06
N ARG A 241 0.77 13.65 25.39
CA ARG A 241 1.44 12.49 24.85
C ARG A 241 2.67 12.19 25.68
N CYS A 242 2.52 11.29 26.64
CA CYS A 242 3.62 10.86 27.48
C CYS A 242 4.43 9.71 26.86
N LEU A 243 5.43 9.28 27.62
CA LEU A 243 6.42 8.25 27.34
C LEU A 243 5.87 7.02 26.61
N THR A 244 6.43 6.72 25.42
CA THR A 244 6.29 5.40 24.79
C THR A 244 7.41 4.48 25.28
N GLY A 245 7.11 3.20 25.52
CA GLY A 245 8.05 2.18 25.98
C GLY A 245 8.24 2.11 27.49
N TYR A 246 7.83 0.96 28.06
CA TYR A 246 7.69 0.63 29.49
C TYR A 246 7.19 1.82 30.30
N ASP A 247 5.89 2.09 30.20
CA ASP A 247 5.27 3.22 30.87
C ASP A 247 5.17 2.97 32.38
N LEU A 248 6.20 3.41 33.11
CA LEU A 248 6.24 3.28 34.56
C LEU A 248 5.25 4.21 35.26
N ALA A 249 4.88 5.35 34.64
CA ALA A 249 4.05 6.36 35.27
C ALA A 249 2.59 5.89 35.46
N HIS A 250 2.11 5.03 34.56
CA HIS A 250 0.73 4.53 34.56
C HIS A 250 0.61 3.08 35.02
N LEU A 251 1.59 2.60 35.81
CA LEU A 251 1.52 1.28 36.44
C LEU A 251 0.41 1.18 37.50
N ARG A 252 0.07 2.31 38.10
CA ARG A 252 -1.09 2.46 38.99
C ARG A 252 -2.08 3.38 38.28
N ASP A 253 -3.33 2.96 38.18
CA ASP A 253 -4.38 3.84 37.66
C ASP A 253 -4.81 4.87 38.71
N ASP A 254 -5.78 5.73 38.35
CA ASP A 254 -6.32 6.77 39.24
C ASP A 254 -6.98 6.18 40.51
N ALA A 255 -7.41 4.92 40.47
CA ALA A 255 -7.95 4.18 41.61
C ALA A 255 -6.85 3.47 42.43
N GLY A 256 -5.59 3.61 42.06
CA GLY A 256 -4.43 2.98 42.71
C GLY A 256 -4.26 1.49 42.39
N GLN A 257 -4.97 0.96 41.39
CA GLN A 257 -4.92 -0.45 41.00
C GLN A 257 -3.68 -0.74 40.15
N LEU A 258 -3.03 -1.89 40.35
CA LEU A 258 -1.94 -2.33 39.46
C LEU A 258 -2.51 -2.60 38.07
N ASN A 259 -1.91 -2.04 37.03
CA ASN A 259 -2.28 -2.35 35.66
C ASN A 259 -1.04 -2.60 34.80
N LEU A 260 -0.78 -3.87 34.47
CA LEU A 260 0.37 -4.25 33.63
C LEU A 260 0.20 -3.85 32.15
N ASN A 261 -1.00 -3.44 31.72
CA ASN A 261 -1.22 -2.97 30.35
C ASN A 261 -0.30 -1.80 30.00
N SER A 262 0.06 -0.93 30.95
CA SER A 262 0.98 0.19 30.73
C SER A 262 2.41 -0.25 30.37
N LEU A 263 2.88 -1.39 30.88
CA LEU A 263 4.17 -1.95 30.49
C LEU A 263 4.12 -2.63 29.11
N LEU A 264 3.04 -3.35 28.84
CA LEU A 264 2.85 -4.10 27.59
C LEU A 264 2.57 -3.17 26.41
N CYS A 265 1.82 -2.09 26.63
CA CYS A 265 1.65 -1.01 25.67
C CYS A 265 2.98 -0.26 25.49
N GLY A 266 3.45 -0.14 24.25
CA GLY A 266 4.77 0.44 23.96
C GLY A 266 5.94 -0.53 24.16
N SER A 267 5.72 -1.79 24.54
CA SER A 267 6.80 -2.77 24.78
C SER A 267 7.58 -3.19 23.53
N GLU A 268 7.08 -2.87 22.33
CA GLU A 268 7.66 -3.23 21.02
C GLU A 268 7.95 -4.73 20.89
N GLY A 269 7.14 -5.58 21.53
CA GLY A 269 7.32 -7.03 21.49
C GLY A 269 8.53 -7.54 22.29
N SER A 270 9.15 -6.70 23.12
CA SER A 270 10.30 -7.08 23.96
C SER A 270 9.90 -7.79 25.27
N LEU A 271 8.62 -7.84 25.61
CA LEU A 271 8.11 -8.47 26.83
C LEU A 271 7.27 -9.74 26.58
N GLY A 272 6.83 -9.98 25.34
CA GLY A 272 6.00 -11.13 25.01
C GLY A 272 5.33 -11.02 23.65
N PHE A 273 4.58 -12.05 23.28
CA PHE A 273 3.78 -12.10 22.06
C PHE A 273 2.32 -11.82 22.39
N LEU A 274 1.81 -10.69 21.92
CA LEU A 274 0.40 -10.39 22.05
C LEU A 274 -0.44 -11.33 21.17
N ASN A 275 -1.37 -12.05 21.78
CA ASN A 275 -2.30 -12.95 21.11
C ASN A 275 -3.63 -12.23 20.82
N GLU A 276 -4.29 -11.75 21.88
CA GLU A 276 -5.60 -11.11 21.83
C GLU A 276 -5.65 -9.84 22.69
N ALA A 277 -6.56 -8.94 22.33
CA ALA A 277 -6.86 -7.73 23.09
C ALA A 277 -8.37 -7.54 23.23
N VAL A 278 -8.81 -7.10 24.41
CA VAL A 278 -10.15 -6.56 24.65
C VAL A 278 -10.03 -5.05 24.72
N LEU A 279 -10.73 -4.37 23.83
CA LEU A 279 -10.69 -2.92 23.68
C LEU A 279 -12.04 -2.30 24.01
N ASN A 280 -12.05 -1.10 24.60
CA ASN A 280 -13.25 -0.28 24.57
C ASN A 280 -13.41 0.34 23.17
N VAL A 281 -14.65 0.68 22.81
CA VAL A 281 -14.98 1.39 21.56
C VAL A 281 -15.91 2.55 21.85
N LEU A 282 -15.79 3.63 21.07
CA LEU A 282 -16.53 4.87 21.32
C LEU A 282 -17.70 5.00 20.34
N PRO A 283 -18.77 5.71 20.73
CA PRO A 283 -19.81 6.10 19.78
C PRO A 283 -19.25 7.08 18.76
N ILE A 284 -19.54 6.80 17.50
CA ILE A 284 -19.23 7.68 16.38
C ILE A 284 -20.01 9.00 16.59
N PRO A 285 -19.36 10.19 16.65
CA PRO A 285 -20.05 11.49 16.78
C PRO A 285 -21.15 11.68 15.73
N LYS A 286 -22.20 12.47 15.97
CA LYS A 286 -23.27 12.66 14.96
C LYS A 286 -22.95 13.74 13.94
N HIS A 287 -22.35 14.84 14.40
CA HIS A 287 -22.08 16.03 13.61
C HIS A 287 -20.60 16.42 13.73
N SER A 288 -20.03 16.87 12.62
CA SER A 288 -18.62 17.23 12.52
C SER A 288 -18.47 18.40 11.54
N THR A 289 -17.64 19.37 11.90
CA THR A 289 -17.25 20.47 11.02
C THR A 289 -15.74 20.68 11.11
N LEU A 290 -15.08 20.79 9.95
CA LEU A 290 -13.66 21.12 9.87
C LEU A 290 -13.49 22.56 9.38
N VAL A 291 -12.72 23.34 10.12
CA VAL A 291 -12.33 24.71 9.78
C VAL A 291 -10.90 24.67 9.24
N ASN A 292 -10.71 25.05 7.98
CA ASN A 292 -9.38 25.11 7.36
C ASN A 292 -8.89 26.56 7.36
N VAL A 293 -7.82 26.85 8.11
CA VAL A 293 -7.20 28.18 8.17
C VAL A 293 -5.93 28.21 7.34
N ARG A 294 -5.71 29.28 6.58
CA ARG A 294 -4.59 29.43 5.64
C ARG A 294 -3.69 30.59 6.06
N TYR A 295 -2.38 30.42 5.88
CA TYR A 295 -1.36 31.36 6.33
C TYR A 295 -0.35 31.69 5.22
N THR A 296 0.26 32.87 5.29
CA THR A 296 1.38 33.31 4.45
C THR A 296 2.73 32.72 4.90
N SER A 297 2.78 32.12 6.10
CA SER A 297 3.96 31.53 6.72
C SER A 297 3.60 30.33 7.60
N PHE A 298 4.38 29.26 7.50
CA PHE A 298 4.22 28.08 8.36
C PHE A 298 4.48 28.38 9.85
N MET A 299 5.40 29.30 10.17
CA MET A 299 5.67 29.67 11.56
C MET A 299 4.49 30.40 12.19
N ASP A 300 3.72 31.14 11.40
CA ASP A 300 2.53 31.83 11.88
C ASP A 300 1.40 30.83 12.13
N ALA A 301 1.27 29.78 11.31
CA ALA A 301 0.37 28.66 11.59
C ALA A 301 0.68 27.97 12.95
N LEU A 302 1.97 27.77 13.27
CA LEU A 302 2.39 27.17 14.55
C LEU A 302 2.14 28.10 15.75
N ARG A 303 2.43 29.40 15.63
CA ARG A 303 2.15 30.38 16.69
C ARG A 303 0.66 30.53 16.94
N ASP A 304 -0.13 30.51 15.87
CA ASP A 304 -1.58 30.60 15.96
C ASP A 304 -2.18 29.40 16.71
N ALA A 305 -1.66 28.18 16.50
CA ALA A 305 -2.20 26.98 17.12
C ALA A 305 -2.30 27.07 18.66
N LYS A 306 -1.40 27.81 19.32
CA LYS A 306 -1.49 28.10 20.76
C LYS A 306 -2.73 28.94 21.09
N VAL A 307 -2.94 30.01 20.33
CA VAL A 307 -4.13 30.89 20.45
C VAL A 307 -5.40 30.08 20.20
N LEU A 308 -5.42 29.29 19.12
CA LEU A 308 -6.54 28.43 18.73
C LEU A 308 -6.89 27.40 19.83
N LYS A 309 -5.90 26.75 20.43
CA LYS A 309 -6.09 25.77 21.50
C LYS A 309 -6.61 26.43 22.78
N SER A 310 -6.15 27.65 23.09
CA SER A 310 -6.61 28.41 24.26
C SER A 310 -7.98 29.05 24.10
N SER A 311 -8.62 28.93 22.93
CA SER A 311 -9.94 29.49 22.67
C SER A 311 -11.04 28.78 23.46
N ALA A 312 -12.07 29.51 23.86
CA ALA A 312 -13.23 28.97 24.58
C ALA A 312 -14.04 27.94 23.75
N ALA A 313 -13.78 27.83 22.44
CA ALA A 313 -14.50 26.95 21.52
C ALA A 313 -14.09 25.46 21.65
N ASN A 314 -12.95 25.18 22.30
CA ASN A 314 -12.39 23.85 22.58
C ASN A 314 -12.44 22.89 21.35
N PRO A 315 -11.55 23.06 20.36
CA PRO A 315 -11.52 22.19 19.18
C PRO A 315 -11.15 20.75 19.54
N THR A 316 -11.68 19.78 18.78
CA THR A 316 -11.41 18.34 18.98
C THR A 316 -9.99 17.95 18.54
N SER A 317 -9.48 18.56 17.47
CA SER A 317 -8.09 18.35 17.03
C SER A 317 -7.60 19.53 16.19
N ILE A 318 -6.29 19.81 16.24
CA ILE A 318 -5.62 20.81 15.40
C ILE A 318 -4.44 20.15 14.69
N GLU A 319 -4.57 19.93 13.39
CA GLU A 319 -3.47 19.45 12.53
C GLU A 319 -2.83 20.63 11.79
N THR A 320 -1.53 20.54 11.52
CA THR A 320 -0.84 21.49 10.66
C THR A 320 -0.08 20.81 9.53
N VAL A 321 0.04 21.52 8.41
CA VAL A 321 0.78 21.09 7.21
C VAL A 321 1.53 22.28 6.63
N ASP A 322 2.80 22.07 6.28
CA ASP A 322 3.64 23.07 5.62
C ASP A 322 3.37 23.23 4.12
N ASP A 323 4.04 24.19 3.51
CA ASP A 323 3.94 24.50 2.09
C ASP A 323 4.40 23.35 1.19
N THR A 324 5.49 22.68 1.57
CA THR A 324 6.07 21.56 0.81
C THR A 324 5.09 20.40 0.68
N VAL A 325 4.46 19.98 1.79
CA VAL A 325 3.48 18.88 1.79
C VAL A 325 2.20 19.29 1.07
N LEU A 326 1.76 20.55 1.22
CA LEU A 326 0.57 21.06 0.53
C LEU A 326 0.77 21.11 -0.99
N GLN A 327 1.92 21.59 -1.47
CA GLN A 327 2.22 21.67 -2.90
C GLN A 327 2.21 20.28 -3.56
N LEU A 328 2.78 19.27 -2.89
CA LEU A 328 2.72 17.89 -3.37
C LEU A 328 1.26 17.38 -3.47
N ALA A 329 0.39 17.81 -2.56
CA ALA A 329 -1.02 17.47 -2.61
C ALA A 329 -1.71 18.10 -3.82
N MET A 330 -1.36 19.34 -4.16
CA MET A 330 -1.91 20.10 -5.28
C MET A 330 -1.60 19.48 -6.64
N GLU A 331 -0.49 18.76 -6.75
CA GLU A 331 -0.07 18.07 -7.97
C GLU A 331 -0.66 16.65 -8.12
N ASP A 332 -1.30 16.10 -7.08
CA ASP A 332 -1.95 14.78 -7.12
C ASP A 332 -3.45 14.90 -7.44
N PHE A 333 -3.99 13.87 -8.09
CA PHE A 333 -5.41 13.84 -8.50
C PHE A 333 -6.40 14.01 -7.34
N VAL A 334 -5.98 13.78 -6.09
CA VAL A 334 -6.83 14.04 -4.92
C VAL A 334 -7.23 15.51 -4.82
N TRP A 335 -6.40 16.43 -5.34
CA TRP A 335 -6.62 17.87 -5.29
C TRP A 335 -7.95 18.28 -5.92
N ASP A 336 -8.33 17.68 -7.06
CA ASP A 336 -9.58 17.96 -7.77
C ASP A 336 -10.83 17.80 -6.89
N SER A 337 -10.74 16.99 -5.83
CA SER A 337 -11.83 16.74 -4.89
C SER A 337 -11.86 17.66 -3.67
N VAL A 338 -10.78 18.43 -3.42
CA VAL A 338 -10.60 19.24 -2.21
C VAL A 338 -10.22 20.71 -2.49
N ALA A 339 -9.92 21.07 -3.74
CA ALA A 339 -9.46 22.41 -4.13
C ALA A 339 -10.43 23.53 -3.67
N GLU A 340 -11.73 23.24 -3.59
CA GLU A 340 -12.75 24.18 -3.09
C GLU A 340 -12.50 24.65 -1.65
N PHE A 341 -11.82 23.83 -0.84
CA PHE A 341 -11.46 24.16 0.55
C PHE A 341 -10.15 24.95 0.68
N PHE A 342 -9.48 25.25 -0.43
CA PHE A 342 -8.22 25.98 -0.46
C PHE A 342 -8.24 27.05 -1.58
N PRO A 343 -9.17 28.02 -1.55
CA PRO A 343 -9.30 28.99 -2.64
C PRO A 343 -8.06 29.88 -2.74
N ALA A 344 -7.68 30.24 -3.96
CA ALA A 344 -6.61 31.21 -4.19
C ALA A 344 -7.03 32.59 -3.67
N THR A 345 -6.25 33.19 -2.80
CA THR A 345 -6.49 34.53 -2.23
C THR A 345 -5.44 35.50 -2.75
N GLY A 346 -5.80 36.29 -3.76
CA GLY A 346 -4.91 37.34 -4.30
C GLY A 346 -3.61 36.81 -4.91
N SER A 347 -2.52 37.57 -4.76
CA SER A 347 -1.17 37.23 -5.23
C SER A 347 -0.34 36.40 -4.24
N ASP A 348 -0.79 36.25 -2.99
CA ASP A 348 0.01 35.66 -1.93
C ASP A 348 -0.19 34.14 -1.85
N PRO A 349 0.89 33.33 -1.94
CA PRO A 349 0.79 31.88 -1.90
C PRO A 349 0.48 31.38 -0.47
N ILE A 350 -0.33 30.33 -0.37
CA ILE A 350 -0.56 29.62 0.89
C ILE A 350 0.73 28.88 1.27
N ARG A 351 1.32 29.22 2.42
CA ARG A 351 2.56 28.59 2.91
C ARG A 351 2.39 27.76 4.20
N GLY A 352 1.18 27.65 4.69
CA GLY A 352 0.84 26.81 5.84
C GLY A 352 -0.66 26.72 6.01
N ILE A 353 -1.12 25.60 6.54
CA ILE A 353 -2.53 25.39 6.86
C ILE A 353 -2.69 24.75 8.23
N ASN A 354 -3.75 25.16 8.94
CA ASN A 354 -4.26 24.46 10.12
C ASN A 354 -5.63 23.86 9.79
N LEU A 355 -5.82 22.58 10.10
CA LEU A 355 -7.09 21.87 9.96
C LEU A 355 -7.66 21.64 11.36
N ILE A 356 -8.71 22.38 11.70
CA ILE A 356 -9.30 22.37 13.04
C ILE A 356 -10.66 21.66 13.01
N GLU A 357 -10.78 20.54 13.71
CA GLU A 357 -11.99 19.74 13.74
C GLU A 357 -12.83 20.01 14.98
N PHE A 358 -14.15 20.12 14.79
CA PHE A 358 -15.14 20.21 15.84
C PHE A 358 -16.14 19.06 15.69
N ASN A 359 -16.35 18.33 16.77
CA ASN A 359 -17.33 17.24 16.85
C ASN A 359 -18.36 17.54 17.93
N ASP A 360 -19.62 17.22 17.64
CA ASP A 360 -20.72 17.28 18.61
C ASP A 360 -21.85 16.29 18.25
N ASN A 361 -22.68 15.96 19.24
CA ASN A 361 -23.91 15.19 19.01
C ASN A 361 -25.12 16.10 18.77
N ASP A 362 -25.06 17.37 19.16
CA ASP A 362 -26.07 18.39 18.87
C ASP A 362 -25.60 19.30 17.73
N PRO A 363 -26.32 19.35 16.59
CA PRO A 363 -25.94 20.20 15.46
C PRO A 363 -25.99 21.70 15.80
N THR A 364 -26.83 22.12 16.75
CA THR A 364 -26.97 23.53 17.14
C THR A 364 -25.76 23.97 17.97
N ALA A 365 -25.39 23.19 18.98
CA ALA A 365 -24.20 23.45 19.79
C ALA A 365 -22.92 23.46 18.95
N LEU A 366 -22.80 22.55 17.98
CA LEU A 366 -21.71 22.55 17.01
C LEU A 366 -21.66 23.85 16.20
N ALA A 367 -22.79 24.25 15.61
CA ALA A 367 -22.87 25.45 14.79
C ALA A 367 -22.53 26.72 15.61
N GLU A 368 -22.97 26.80 16.87
CA GLU A 368 -22.63 27.91 17.76
C GLU A 368 -21.13 27.98 18.08
N ARG A 369 -20.50 26.84 18.41
CA ARG A 369 -19.06 26.76 18.66
C ARG A 369 -18.24 27.13 17.42
N VAL A 370 -18.60 26.59 16.26
CA VAL A 370 -17.92 26.89 14.99
C VAL A 370 -18.07 28.37 14.66
N ARG A 371 -19.27 28.94 14.77
CA ARG A 371 -19.51 30.37 14.54
C ARG A 371 -18.65 31.23 15.47
N SER A 372 -18.69 30.98 16.78
CA SER A 372 -17.89 31.71 17.77
C SER A 372 -16.39 31.62 17.45
N PHE A 373 -15.90 30.44 17.05
CA PHE A 373 -14.52 30.25 16.64
C PHE A 373 -14.17 31.05 15.37
N THR A 374 -15.03 31.03 14.35
CA THR A 374 -14.81 31.78 13.10
C THR A 374 -14.91 33.30 13.27
N GLU A 375 -15.76 33.78 14.18
CA GLU A 375 -15.82 35.20 14.57
C GLU A 375 -14.53 35.62 15.27
N HIS A 376 -14.01 34.80 16.19
CA HIS A 376 -12.73 35.04 16.84
C HIS A 376 -11.59 35.12 15.82
N LEU A 377 -11.51 34.17 14.88
CA LEU A 377 -10.53 34.19 13.78
C LEU A 377 -10.58 35.46 12.93
N SER A 378 -11.77 36.03 12.75
CA SER A 378 -11.98 37.23 11.92
C SER A 378 -11.65 38.53 12.66
N GLN A 379 -11.76 38.52 14.00
CA GLN A 379 -11.50 39.69 14.85
C GLN A 379 -10.05 39.74 15.35
N ASP A 380 -9.40 38.58 15.48
CA ASP A 380 -8.03 38.49 15.95
C ASP A 380 -7.03 38.89 14.86
N ALA A 381 -6.42 40.06 15.03
CA ALA A 381 -5.37 40.58 14.16
C ALA A 381 -3.95 40.30 14.67
N THR A 382 -3.78 39.49 15.73
CA THR A 382 -2.46 39.21 16.30
C THR A 382 -1.58 38.35 15.39
N ILE A 383 -2.19 37.48 14.58
CA ILE A 383 -1.54 36.65 13.57
C ILE A 383 -2.17 36.93 12.20
N GLU A 384 -1.32 37.12 11.19
CA GLU A 384 -1.77 37.31 9.82
C GLU A 384 -2.30 36.00 9.22
N ARG A 385 -3.58 36.01 8.80
CA ARG A 385 -4.27 34.87 8.19
C ARG A 385 -4.78 35.27 6.81
N LEU A 386 -4.65 34.37 5.83
CA LEU A 386 -5.24 34.54 4.50
C LEU A 386 -6.77 34.33 4.51
N GLY A 387 -7.28 33.73 5.57
CA GLY A 387 -8.70 33.44 5.79
C GLY A 387 -8.95 31.95 6.01
N PHE A 388 -10.23 31.59 6.14
CA PHE A 388 -10.65 30.22 6.43
C PHE A 388 -11.78 29.73 5.52
N THR A 389 -11.98 28.40 5.47
CA THR A 389 -13.12 27.75 4.81
C THR A 389 -13.69 26.64 5.70
N LEU A 390 -14.93 26.23 5.46
CA LEU A 390 -15.59 25.16 6.21
C LEU A 390 -15.79 23.91 5.35
N ALA A 391 -15.49 22.74 5.91
CA ALA A 391 -15.92 21.45 5.39
C ALA A 391 -16.91 20.84 6.38
N GLU A 392 -18.19 20.92 6.04
CA GLU A 392 -19.29 20.48 6.89
C GLU A 392 -19.68 19.03 6.60
N GLY A 393 -19.81 18.25 7.68
CA GLY A 393 -20.17 16.86 7.60
C GLY A 393 -19.01 15.94 7.19
N ARG A 394 -19.10 14.69 7.64
CA ARG A 394 -18.02 13.71 7.49
C ARG A 394 -17.57 13.45 6.07
N GLY A 395 -18.49 13.49 5.10
CA GLY A 395 -18.15 13.23 3.71
C GLY A 395 -17.12 14.22 3.17
N GLN A 396 -17.22 15.51 3.54
CA GLN A 396 -16.28 16.54 3.12
C GLN A 396 -14.98 16.48 3.93
N ILE A 397 -15.10 16.32 5.25
CA ILE A 397 -13.95 16.17 6.17
C ILE A 397 -13.06 14.99 5.75
N GLN A 398 -13.66 13.86 5.38
CA GLN A 398 -12.93 12.69 4.89
C GLN A 398 -12.15 12.95 3.61
N LYS A 399 -12.63 13.83 2.70
CA LYS A 399 -11.86 14.20 1.50
C LYS A 399 -10.60 14.99 1.90
N VAL A 400 -10.73 15.97 2.80
CA VAL A 400 -9.61 16.79 3.27
C VAL A 400 -8.57 15.92 4.01
N TYR A 401 -9.01 15.03 4.89
CA TYR A 401 -8.08 14.12 5.57
C TYR A 401 -7.51 13.02 4.66
N ALA A 402 -8.25 12.56 3.65
CA ALA A 402 -7.71 11.66 2.64
C ALA A 402 -6.56 12.32 1.87
N MET A 403 -6.69 13.61 1.54
CA MET A 403 -5.59 14.42 1.01
C MET A 403 -4.43 14.45 2.01
N ARG A 404 -4.64 14.89 3.26
CA ARG A 404 -3.57 14.96 4.29
C ARG A 404 -2.82 13.63 4.45
N LYS A 405 -3.54 12.51 4.60
CA LYS A 405 -2.94 11.17 4.75
C LYS A 405 -2.14 10.77 3.51
N ARG A 406 -2.60 11.14 2.32
CA ARG A 406 -1.93 10.83 1.04
C ARG A 406 -0.68 11.67 0.82
N SER A 407 -0.70 12.96 1.14
CA SER A 407 0.43 13.90 0.93
C SER A 407 1.70 13.47 1.68
N VAL A 408 1.56 12.92 2.88
CA VAL A 408 2.69 12.33 3.63
C VAL A 408 3.36 11.19 2.86
N GLY A 409 2.58 10.39 2.12
CA GLY A 409 3.11 9.36 1.23
C GLY A 409 3.79 9.92 -0.02
N LEU A 410 3.31 11.06 -0.52
CA LEU A 410 3.86 11.74 -1.71
C LEU A 410 5.21 12.40 -1.45
N LEU A 411 5.56 12.72 -0.20
CA LEU A 411 6.91 13.17 0.17
C LEU A 411 8.01 12.23 -0.34
N GLY A 412 7.73 10.93 -0.44
CA GLY A 412 8.69 9.97 -0.99
C GLY A 412 8.79 9.97 -2.53
N ASN A 413 7.90 10.67 -3.24
CA ASN A 413 7.81 10.71 -4.71
C ASN A 413 8.41 12.00 -5.32
N VAL A 414 9.31 12.67 -4.60
CA VAL A 414 10.05 13.84 -5.11
C VAL A 414 10.95 13.48 -6.30
N GLN A 415 11.37 14.46 -7.09
CA GLN A 415 12.33 14.23 -8.17
C GLN A 415 13.77 14.19 -7.63
N GLY A 416 14.62 13.34 -8.22
CA GLY A 416 16.02 13.18 -7.83
C GLY A 416 16.29 12.19 -6.69
N GLU A 417 17.55 12.20 -6.20
CA GLU A 417 18.09 11.19 -5.29
C GLU A 417 17.85 11.46 -3.81
N LYS A 418 17.82 12.74 -3.43
CA LYS A 418 17.52 13.14 -2.06
C LYS A 418 16.03 12.91 -1.78
N ARG A 419 15.74 12.11 -0.76
CA ARG A 419 14.35 11.74 -0.41
C ARG A 419 14.08 12.12 1.04
N PRO A 420 12.92 12.74 1.35
CA PRO A 420 12.45 12.89 2.73
C PRO A 420 12.34 11.54 3.42
N ILE A 421 13.12 11.34 4.49
CA ILE A 421 13.18 10.08 5.24
C ILE A 421 12.85 10.30 6.73
N ALA A 422 12.28 9.26 7.34
CA ALA A 422 11.91 9.24 8.75
C ALA A 422 13.09 8.76 9.61
N PHE A 423 13.78 9.69 10.27
CA PHE A 423 14.84 9.35 11.26
C PHE A 423 14.89 10.30 12.47
N VAL A 424 14.38 11.52 12.33
CA VAL A 424 14.22 12.51 13.42
C VAL A 424 12.77 12.96 13.63
N GLU A 425 11.81 12.21 13.09
CA GLU A 425 10.39 12.48 13.32
C GLU A 425 9.97 12.07 14.75
N ASP A 426 8.79 12.56 15.17
CA ASP A 426 8.11 12.16 16.42
C ASP A 426 8.65 12.79 17.72
N THR A 427 9.15 14.03 17.63
CA THR A 427 9.49 14.82 18.81
C THR A 427 8.25 15.46 19.42
N ALA A 428 8.05 15.27 20.72
CA ALA A 428 6.99 15.90 21.50
C ALA A 428 7.59 16.93 22.47
N VAL A 429 7.14 18.17 22.43
CA VAL A 429 7.52 19.22 23.38
C VAL A 429 6.26 19.86 23.98
N PRO A 430 6.34 20.50 25.16
CA PRO A 430 5.22 21.30 25.67
C PRO A 430 4.70 22.27 24.58
N PRO A 431 3.39 22.31 24.27
CA PRO A 431 2.85 23.09 23.15
C PRO A 431 3.24 24.57 23.18
N GLU A 432 3.44 25.15 24.38
CA GLU A 432 3.89 26.52 24.59
C GLU A 432 5.29 26.82 24.06
N HIS A 433 6.12 25.79 23.86
CA HIS A 433 7.49 25.88 23.37
C HIS A 433 7.65 25.40 21.92
N LEU A 434 6.58 24.89 21.30
CA LEU A 434 6.66 24.22 20.00
C LEU A 434 7.17 25.15 18.89
N ALA A 435 6.69 26.39 18.82
CA ALA A 435 7.14 27.33 17.79
C ALA A 435 8.65 27.64 17.88
N ASP A 436 9.17 27.84 19.09
CA ASP A 436 10.59 28.13 19.31
C ASP A 436 11.47 26.90 19.02
N PHE A 437 11.05 25.73 19.48
CA PHE A 437 11.69 24.46 19.17
C PHE A 437 11.80 24.23 17.66
N ILE A 438 10.72 24.45 16.91
CA ILE A 438 10.73 24.29 15.45
C ILE A 438 11.59 25.35 14.77
N SER A 439 11.64 26.58 15.29
CA SER A 439 12.54 27.59 14.75
C SER A 439 14.00 27.16 14.84
N GLU A 440 14.45 26.64 15.98
CA GLU A 440 15.83 26.15 16.16
C GLU A 440 16.09 24.86 15.36
N PHE A 441 15.11 23.95 15.30
CA PHE A 441 15.21 22.73 14.49
C PHE A 441 15.37 23.08 12.99
N ARG A 442 14.59 24.03 12.47
CA ARG A 442 14.75 24.52 11.10
C ARG A 442 16.14 25.09 10.86
N ALA A 443 16.63 25.94 11.77
CA ALA A 443 17.97 26.50 11.66
C ALA A 443 19.05 25.41 11.61
N ALA A 444 18.92 24.33 12.40
CA ALA A 444 19.83 23.19 12.38
C ALA A 444 19.84 22.47 11.01
N LEU A 445 18.68 22.32 10.36
CA LEU A 445 18.57 21.71 9.04
C LEU A 445 19.06 22.65 7.93
N ASP A 446 18.68 23.93 7.99
CA ASP A 446 19.04 24.97 7.02
C ASP A 446 20.55 25.23 6.99
N ALA A 447 21.21 25.23 8.15
CA ALA A 447 22.67 25.34 8.26
C ALA A 447 23.43 24.23 7.52
N ARG A 448 22.76 23.11 7.22
CA ARG A 448 23.29 21.96 6.47
C ARG A 448 22.77 21.89 5.03
N GLY A 449 21.97 22.87 4.60
CA GLY A 449 21.36 22.90 3.27
C GLY A 449 20.40 21.74 3.00
N LEU A 450 19.75 21.21 4.04
CA LEU A 450 18.77 20.13 3.91
C LEU A 450 17.38 20.70 3.60
N SER A 451 16.70 20.15 2.60
CA SER A 451 15.27 20.35 2.43
C SER A 451 14.49 19.38 3.33
N TYR A 452 13.28 19.75 3.73
CA TYR A 452 12.46 18.95 4.65
C TYR A 452 10.97 19.23 4.44
N GLY A 453 10.14 18.25 4.80
CA GLY A 453 8.69 18.45 4.96
C GLY A 453 8.28 18.31 6.42
N MET A 454 7.32 19.14 6.85
CA MET A 454 6.82 19.22 8.21
C MET A 454 5.29 19.08 8.27
N PHE A 455 4.80 18.25 9.18
CA PHE A 455 3.37 18.05 9.43
C PHE A 455 3.18 17.48 10.83
N GLY A 456 2.01 17.66 11.45
CA GLY A 456 1.77 17.03 12.76
C GLY A 456 0.60 17.58 13.55
N HIS A 457 0.61 17.20 14.83
CA HIS A 457 -0.44 17.38 15.82
C HIS A 457 -0.04 18.50 16.78
N VAL A 458 -0.34 19.74 16.39
CA VAL A 458 0.16 20.92 17.09
C VAL A 458 -0.49 21.06 18.47
N ASP A 459 -1.75 20.63 18.59
CA ASP A 459 -2.48 20.54 19.86
C ASP A 459 -1.79 19.61 20.87
N ALA A 460 -1.13 18.56 20.39
CA ALA A 460 -0.41 17.59 21.21
C ALA A 460 1.08 17.94 21.42
N GLY A 461 1.56 19.05 20.84
CA GLY A 461 2.98 19.42 20.92
C GLY A 461 3.90 18.56 20.05
N VAL A 462 3.36 17.85 19.04
CA VAL A 462 4.11 16.90 18.22
C VAL A 462 4.18 17.37 16.77
N LEU A 463 5.41 17.43 16.24
CA LEU A 463 5.65 17.66 14.81
C LEU A 463 6.53 16.56 14.22
N HIS A 464 6.15 16.10 13.04
CA HIS A 464 6.93 15.17 12.24
C HIS A 464 7.74 15.95 11.21
N VAL A 465 9.06 15.79 11.27
CA VAL A 465 10.02 16.43 10.37
C VAL A 465 10.75 15.36 9.59
N ARG A 466 10.76 15.47 8.26
CA ARG A 466 11.44 14.52 7.36
C ARG A 466 12.48 15.23 6.49
N PRO A 467 13.74 15.28 6.93
CA PRO A 467 14.84 15.81 6.11
C PRO A 467 15.09 14.94 4.87
N ALA A 468 15.43 15.58 3.77
CA ALA A 468 15.74 14.94 2.51
C ALA A 468 17.23 14.56 2.45
N ILE A 469 17.49 13.25 2.40
CA ILE A 469 18.85 12.68 2.39
C ILE A 469 18.97 11.72 1.21
N ASP A 470 20.09 11.77 0.49
CA ASP A 470 20.48 10.65 -0.36
C ASP A 470 21.25 9.62 0.47
N MET A 471 20.56 8.56 0.91
CA MET A 471 21.19 7.50 1.70
C MET A 471 22.26 6.71 0.93
N LYS A 472 22.35 6.85 -0.40
CA LYS A 472 23.38 6.21 -1.21
C LYS A 472 24.70 6.98 -1.19
N ASP A 473 24.68 8.25 -0.80
CA ASP A 473 25.87 9.09 -0.63
C ASP A 473 26.45 8.91 0.80
N PRO A 474 27.69 8.38 0.95
CA PRO A 474 28.30 8.17 2.26
C PRO A 474 28.45 9.45 3.09
N GLU A 475 28.62 10.62 2.47
CA GLU A 475 28.77 11.87 3.22
C GLU A 475 27.42 12.38 3.76
N GLN A 476 26.35 12.24 2.97
CA GLN A 476 25.01 12.57 3.44
C GLN A 476 24.47 11.56 4.46
N GLU A 477 24.84 10.28 4.35
CA GLU A 477 24.51 9.26 5.34
C GLU A 477 25.00 9.65 6.75
N LYS A 478 26.22 10.19 6.87
CA LYS A 478 26.77 10.66 8.16
C LYS A 478 25.93 11.76 8.82
N LEU A 479 25.16 12.53 8.03
CA LEU A 479 24.29 13.58 8.57
C LEU A 479 23.16 13.00 9.42
N ILE A 480 22.75 11.74 9.20
CA ILE A 480 21.70 11.08 9.99
C ILE A 480 22.07 11.07 11.47
N ARG A 481 23.30 10.68 11.79
CA ARG A 481 23.83 10.71 13.16
C ARG A 481 23.89 12.13 13.72
N ALA A 482 24.53 13.04 12.98
CA ALA A 482 24.75 14.41 13.44
C ALA A 482 23.43 15.15 13.74
N VAL A 483 22.45 15.01 12.84
CA VAL A 483 21.13 15.63 13.01
C VAL A 483 20.32 14.94 14.12
N SER A 484 20.41 13.62 14.28
CA SER A 484 19.71 12.90 15.37
C SER A 484 20.20 13.34 16.76
N ASP A 485 21.52 13.46 16.94
CA ASP A 485 22.10 13.90 18.22
C ASP A 485 21.70 15.35 18.56
N GLU A 486 21.72 16.24 17.57
CA GLU A 486 21.31 17.63 17.76
C GLU A 486 19.81 17.75 18.07
N VAL A 487 18.96 17.02 17.35
CA VAL A 487 17.51 17.00 17.63
C VAL A 487 17.24 16.42 19.01
N ALA A 488 17.91 15.35 19.42
CA ALA A 488 17.77 14.79 20.76
C ALA A 488 18.16 15.81 21.86
N ALA A 489 19.24 16.58 21.64
CA ALA A 489 19.64 17.65 22.54
C ALA A 489 18.63 18.81 22.57
N LEU A 490 18.12 19.24 21.41
CA LEU A 490 17.08 20.27 21.30
C LEU A 490 15.79 19.86 22.01
N THR A 491 15.32 18.63 21.79
CA THR A 491 14.12 18.11 22.46
C THR A 491 14.29 18.14 23.98
N GLN A 492 15.45 17.75 24.50
CA GLN A 492 15.73 17.80 25.93
C GLN A 492 15.81 19.25 26.46
N LYS A 493 16.40 20.19 25.70
CA LYS A 493 16.46 21.62 26.04
C LYS A 493 15.07 22.21 26.28
N TYR A 494 14.07 21.78 25.50
CA TYR A 494 12.69 22.24 25.62
C TYR A 494 11.79 21.34 26.50
N GLY A 495 12.39 20.47 27.32
CA GLY A 495 11.64 19.61 28.26
C GLY A 495 10.74 18.58 27.56
N GLY A 496 11.08 18.19 26.34
CA GLY A 496 10.31 17.24 25.53
C GLY A 496 10.76 15.79 25.61
N LEU A 497 10.12 14.95 24.79
CA LEU A 497 10.41 13.54 24.58
C LEU A 497 10.70 13.26 23.10
N LEU A 498 11.64 12.35 22.84
CA LEU A 498 12.08 12.00 21.49
C LEU A 498 11.09 11.08 20.74
N TRP A 499 10.14 10.45 21.47
CA TRP A 499 9.22 9.43 20.97
C TRP A 499 7.79 9.66 21.49
N GLY A 500 7.02 10.49 20.79
CA GLY A 500 5.64 10.80 21.14
C GLY A 500 4.63 9.68 20.80
N GLU A 501 4.77 9.04 19.64
CA GLU A 501 3.77 8.10 19.08
C GLU A 501 4.30 6.96 18.20
N HIS A 502 5.51 7.07 17.64
CA HIS A 502 6.09 6.08 16.72
C HIS A 502 6.89 4.99 17.45
N GLY A 503 7.16 5.17 18.74
CA GLY A 503 8.02 4.31 19.57
C GLY A 503 9.52 4.51 19.31
N LYS A 504 10.36 3.77 20.02
CA LYS A 504 11.81 3.96 20.08
C LYS A 504 12.60 3.18 19.02
N GLY A 505 12.38 1.87 18.90
CA GLY A 505 13.14 1.01 17.99
C GLY A 505 14.67 1.15 18.16
N VAL A 506 15.38 1.37 17.06
CA VAL A 506 16.85 1.57 17.04
C VAL A 506 17.26 2.89 17.69
N ARG A 507 16.37 3.88 17.80
CA ARG A 507 16.68 5.16 18.48
C ARG A 507 16.74 5.01 20.00
N SER A 508 16.55 3.80 20.53
CA SER A 508 16.54 3.56 21.97
C SER A 508 17.89 3.83 22.64
N GLU A 509 19.00 3.97 21.91
CA GLU A 509 20.28 4.39 22.48
C GLU A 509 20.19 5.67 23.33
N TYR A 510 19.20 6.54 23.05
CA TYR A 510 18.97 7.75 23.85
C TYR A 510 18.20 7.48 25.15
N ALA A 511 17.62 6.29 25.36
CA ALA A 511 16.79 5.97 26.52
C ALA A 511 17.53 6.14 27.86
N PRO A 512 18.79 5.68 28.04
CA PRO A 512 19.52 5.95 29.28
C PRO A 512 19.60 7.44 29.62
N LYS A 513 19.72 8.31 28.61
CA LYS A 513 19.79 9.77 28.81
C LYS A 513 18.44 10.38 29.20
N PHE A 514 17.34 9.94 28.57
CA PHE A 514 16.00 10.47 28.84
C PHE A 514 15.36 9.91 30.13
N PHE A 515 15.69 8.68 30.51
CA PHE A 515 15.20 8.07 31.75
C PHE A 515 16.11 8.32 32.95
N GLY A 516 17.39 8.61 32.74
CA GLY A 516 18.35 8.88 33.81
C GLY A 516 18.37 7.76 34.85
N GLU A 517 18.14 8.13 36.11
CA GLU A 517 18.10 7.21 37.26
C GLU A 517 17.00 6.15 37.19
N LEU A 518 15.99 6.32 36.32
CA LEU A 518 14.92 5.33 36.11
C LEU A 518 15.30 4.25 35.09
N TYR A 519 16.38 4.40 34.32
CA TYR A 519 16.75 3.41 33.31
C TYR A 519 16.97 1.99 33.89
N PRO A 520 17.60 1.80 35.06
CA PRO A 520 17.69 0.49 35.71
C PRO A 520 16.33 -0.17 35.99
N SER A 521 15.27 0.61 36.24
CA SER A 521 13.91 0.07 36.40
C SER A 521 13.41 -0.57 35.10
N LEU A 522 13.74 0.01 33.94
CA LEU A 522 13.42 -0.60 32.63
C LEU A 522 14.16 -1.93 32.44
N GLN A 523 15.43 -1.98 32.84
CA GLN A 523 16.23 -3.20 32.78
C GLN A 523 15.67 -4.30 33.70
N ARG A 524 15.18 -3.93 34.89
CA ARG A 524 14.48 -4.84 35.81
C ARG A 524 13.20 -5.39 35.20
N VAL A 525 12.38 -4.54 34.58
CA VAL A 525 11.18 -4.98 33.84
C VAL A 525 11.58 -5.98 32.75
N LYS A 526 12.55 -5.63 31.89
CA LYS A 526 13.02 -6.52 30.83
C LYS A 526 13.48 -7.88 31.38
N ALA A 527 14.27 -7.88 32.45
CA ALA A 527 14.77 -9.11 33.07
C ALA A 527 13.65 -9.99 33.68
N ALA A 528 12.57 -9.39 34.17
CA ALA A 528 11.44 -10.12 34.73
C ALA A 528 10.67 -10.92 33.67
N PHE A 529 10.48 -10.33 32.48
CA PHE A 529 9.78 -10.94 31.35
C PHE A 529 10.67 -11.79 30.45
N ASP A 530 11.93 -11.39 30.27
CA ASP A 530 12.86 -12.01 29.33
C ASP A 530 14.30 -12.01 29.89
N PRO A 531 14.58 -12.91 30.85
CA PRO A 531 15.85 -12.93 31.57
C PRO A 531 17.06 -13.26 30.69
N TYR A 532 16.85 -13.82 29.50
CA TYR A 532 17.93 -14.21 28.57
C TYR A 532 18.05 -13.29 27.36
N ASN A 533 17.26 -12.21 27.31
CA ASN A 533 17.23 -11.22 26.23
C ASN A 533 16.92 -11.82 24.85
N GLN A 534 15.97 -12.75 24.78
CA GLN A 534 15.56 -13.43 23.55
C GLN A 534 14.48 -12.70 22.74
N LEU A 535 13.72 -11.80 23.37
CA LEU A 535 12.57 -11.13 22.78
C LEU A 535 12.94 -9.72 22.31
N ASN A 536 13.00 -9.52 21.00
CA ASN A 536 13.32 -8.25 20.33
C ASN A 536 14.46 -7.44 20.99
N PRO A 537 15.68 -8.02 21.09
CA PRO A 537 16.81 -7.40 21.77
C PRO A 537 17.28 -6.10 21.09
N GLY A 538 17.97 -5.26 21.87
CA GLY A 538 18.57 -4.01 21.40
C GLY A 538 17.59 -2.86 21.12
N LYS A 539 16.31 -3.00 21.49
CA LYS A 539 15.28 -1.93 21.39
C LYS A 539 15.10 -1.22 22.73
N ILE A 540 14.03 -1.47 23.48
CA ILE A 540 13.66 -0.65 24.65
C ILE A 540 14.69 -0.66 25.79
N ALA A 541 15.11 -1.84 26.22
CA ALA A 541 16.07 -2.04 27.30
C ALA A 541 16.70 -3.44 27.19
N SER A 542 17.92 -3.57 27.73
CA SER A 542 18.59 -4.87 27.93
C SER A 542 18.70 -5.17 29.44
N PRO A 543 18.61 -6.44 29.87
CA PRO A 543 18.89 -6.81 31.26
C PRO A 543 20.28 -6.34 31.71
N ALA A 544 20.40 -5.85 32.95
CA ALA A 544 21.65 -5.25 33.45
C ALA A 544 22.78 -6.26 33.70
N ASP A 545 22.45 -7.51 34.03
CA ASP A 545 23.44 -8.55 34.30
C ASP A 545 23.92 -9.22 32.99
N ALA A 546 25.02 -8.71 32.45
CA ALA A 546 25.66 -9.24 31.24
C ALA A 546 26.18 -10.69 31.38
N SER A 547 26.30 -11.21 32.60
CA SER A 547 26.72 -12.61 32.84
C SER A 547 25.59 -13.61 32.56
N ALA A 548 24.34 -13.17 32.66
CA ALA A 548 23.14 -13.98 32.38
C ALA A 548 22.68 -13.94 30.91
N LEU A 549 23.19 -13.00 30.10
CA LEU A 549 22.87 -12.88 28.68
C LEU A 549 23.46 -14.07 27.90
N ILE A 550 22.61 -14.88 27.27
CA ILE A 550 23.04 -16.03 26.45
C ILE A 550 22.93 -15.71 24.96
N ALA A 551 21.98 -14.88 24.54
CA ALA A 551 21.87 -14.36 23.18
C ALA A 551 22.89 -13.23 22.89
N LYS A 552 24.15 -13.37 23.32
CA LYS A 552 25.18 -12.31 23.22
C LYS A 552 25.54 -11.94 21.78
N ASP A 553 25.32 -12.85 20.84
CA ASP A 553 25.68 -12.66 19.43
C ASP A 553 24.65 -11.81 18.66
N SER A 554 23.46 -11.59 19.25
CA SER A 554 22.36 -10.80 18.66
C SER A 554 21.96 -9.65 19.59
N ASP A 555 22.69 -8.54 19.48
CA ASP A 555 22.40 -7.26 20.15
C ASP A 555 22.30 -7.36 21.70
N PRO A 556 23.40 -7.64 22.42
CA PRO A 556 23.37 -7.75 23.88
C PRO A 556 22.99 -6.43 24.55
N ASP A 557 23.39 -5.31 23.95
CA ASP A 557 23.12 -3.95 24.39
C ASP A 557 22.09 -3.27 23.48
N LEU A 558 21.75 -2.02 23.80
CA LEU A 558 20.93 -1.17 22.93
C LEU A 558 21.61 -0.97 21.57
N LEU A 559 20.84 -1.15 20.50
CA LEU A 559 21.28 -0.80 19.15
C LEU A 559 21.50 0.70 19.04
N THR A 560 22.53 1.10 18.29
CA THR A 560 22.78 2.50 17.93
C THR A 560 22.31 2.78 16.51
N ILE A 561 21.94 4.03 16.23
CA ILE A 561 21.41 4.44 14.92
C ILE A 561 22.39 4.25 13.76
N ASP A 562 23.68 4.15 14.03
CA ASP A 562 24.76 4.01 13.05
C ASP A 562 25.42 2.61 13.03
N SER A 563 25.10 1.73 13.99
CA SER A 563 25.55 0.33 13.97
C SER A 563 24.64 -0.60 13.19
N VAL A 564 23.37 -0.22 13.01
CA VAL A 564 22.41 -1.00 12.23
C VAL A 564 22.54 -0.67 10.74
N PRO A 565 22.70 -1.67 9.86
CA PRO A 565 22.82 -1.42 8.42
C PRO A 565 21.61 -0.68 7.85
N MET A 566 21.91 0.38 7.10
CA MET A 566 20.90 1.20 6.41
C MET A 566 20.67 0.70 4.99
N ARG A 567 19.45 0.86 4.49
CA ARG A 567 19.07 0.47 3.12
C ARG A 567 19.93 1.11 2.05
N GLY A 568 20.31 2.38 2.24
CA GLY A 568 21.16 3.11 1.31
C GLY A 568 22.55 2.49 1.11
N GLN A 569 23.09 1.84 2.15
CA GLN A 569 24.37 1.13 2.09
C GLN A 569 24.30 -0.09 1.15
N PHE A 570 23.16 -0.78 1.11
CA PHE A 570 22.95 -1.86 0.14
C PHE A 570 22.66 -1.31 -1.26
N ASP A 571 21.81 -0.29 -1.35
CA ASP A 571 21.39 0.30 -2.63
C ASP A 571 22.58 0.90 -3.40
N ARG A 572 23.57 1.52 -2.73
CA ARG A 572 24.77 2.07 -3.39
C ARG A 572 25.68 1.03 -4.05
N THR A 573 25.46 -0.27 -3.76
CA THR A 573 26.24 -1.36 -4.38
C THR A 573 25.61 -1.86 -5.69
N ILE A 574 24.46 -1.32 -6.09
CA ILE A 574 23.82 -1.60 -7.38
C ILE A 574 24.42 -0.68 -8.44
N ASP A 575 24.75 -1.21 -9.63
CA ASP A 575 25.25 -0.40 -10.75
C ASP A 575 24.24 0.72 -11.09
N GLU A 576 24.73 1.95 -11.23
CA GLU A 576 23.91 3.14 -11.44
C GLU A 576 23.00 3.00 -12.68
N ARG A 577 23.49 2.38 -13.76
CA ARG A 577 22.69 2.18 -15.00
C ARG A 577 21.56 1.20 -14.74
N ALA A 578 21.81 0.15 -13.96
CA ALA A 578 20.78 -0.80 -13.56
C ALA A 578 19.74 -0.14 -12.66
N TRP A 579 20.19 0.71 -11.74
CA TRP A 579 19.30 1.51 -10.90
C TRP A 579 18.39 2.43 -11.73
N GLN A 580 18.93 3.22 -12.67
CA GLN A 580 18.13 4.10 -13.56
C GLN A 580 17.14 3.30 -14.42
N ALA A 581 17.55 2.15 -14.97
CA ALA A 581 16.69 1.31 -15.81
C ALA A 581 15.55 0.63 -15.03
N TYR A 582 15.72 0.44 -13.72
CA TYR A 582 14.77 -0.21 -12.80
C TYR A 582 14.26 0.74 -11.71
N ASP A 583 14.22 2.05 -12.01
CA ASP A 583 13.73 3.14 -11.16
C ASP A 583 12.45 2.79 -10.37
N ALA A 584 11.47 2.21 -11.08
CA ALA A 584 10.16 1.81 -10.58
C ALA A 584 10.20 0.76 -9.46
N ALA A 585 11.30 0.03 -9.31
CA ALA A 585 11.55 -0.88 -8.20
C ALA A 585 12.42 -0.23 -7.12
N VAL A 586 13.52 0.42 -7.50
CA VAL A 586 14.53 0.87 -6.52
C VAL A 586 14.01 1.99 -5.63
N TYR A 587 13.21 2.91 -6.16
CA TYR A 587 12.65 4.03 -5.39
C TYR A 587 11.57 3.64 -4.39
N CYS A 588 11.15 2.38 -4.31
CA CYS A 588 10.21 1.95 -3.27
C CYS A 588 10.78 2.28 -1.88
N ASN A 589 10.13 3.20 -1.16
CA ASN A 589 10.59 3.64 0.15
C ASN A 589 10.17 2.69 1.30
N GLY A 590 9.41 1.63 1.03
CA GLY A 590 9.04 0.64 2.04
C GLY A 590 7.81 0.98 2.89
N ASN A 591 7.06 2.05 2.58
CA ASN A 591 5.89 2.48 3.38
C ASN A 591 4.75 1.47 3.55
N GLY A 592 4.76 0.40 2.75
CA GLY A 592 3.80 -0.69 2.84
C GLY A 592 2.37 -0.32 2.46
N ALA A 593 2.10 0.81 1.78
CA ALA A 593 0.74 1.20 1.35
C ALA A 593 0.02 0.09 0.54
N CYS A 594 0.80 -0.78 -0.11
CA CYS A 594 0.29 -1.94 -0.83
C CYS A 594 -0.17 -3.11 0.06
N TYR A 595 0.01 -3.02 1.38
CA TYR A 595 -0.50 -3.98 2.35
C TYR A 595 -1.93 -3.67 2.81
N ASN A 596 -2.60 -2.71 2.16
CA ASN A 596 -3.99 -2.33 2.43
C ASN A 596 -4.90 -3.57 2.56
N TYR A 597 -5.68 -3.65 3.65
CA TYR A 597 -6.62 -4.74 3.89
C TYR A 597 -7.87 -4.66 3.01
N ASP A 598 -8.26 -3.45 2.57
CA ASP A 598 -9.51 -3.20 1.87
C ASP A 598 -9.57 -4.00 0.56
N LEU A 599 -10.56 -4.88 0.44
CA LEU A 599 -10.73 -5.78 -0.70
C LEU A 599 -11.23 -5.05 -1.95
N ASP A 600 -11.87 -3.89 -1.79
CA ASP A 600 -12.40 -3.06 -2.88
C ASP A 600 -11.38 -2.05 -3.42
N ASP A 601 -10.20 -1.94 -2.79
CA ASP A 601 -9.07 -1.21 -3.34
C ASP A 601 -8.37 -2.06 -4.45
N PRO A 602 -8.19 -1.54 -5.68
CA PRO A 602 -7.55 -2.31 -6.76
C PRO A 602 -6.06 -2.60 -6.57
N MET A 603 -5.36 -1.89 -5.67
CA MET A 603 -3.92 -2.03 -5.47
C MET A 603 -3.59 -3.26 -4.64
N CYS A 604 -3.02 -4.18 -5.43
CA CYS A 604 -2.48 -5.50 -5.18
C CYS A 604 -3.45 -6.59 -4.74
N PRO A 605 -4.27 -7.11 -5.68
CA PRO A 605 -5.18 -8.22 -5.41
C PRO A 605 -4.45 -9.53 -5.09
N SER A 606 -3.26 -9.78 -5.66
CA SER A 606 -2.50 -11.00 -5.36
C SER A 606 -2.04 -11.07 -3.90
N TRP A 607 -1.65 -9.94 -3.31
CA TRP A 607 -1.32 -9.86 -1.88
C TRP A 607 -2.57 -10.14 -1.03
N LYS A 608 -3.70 -9.50 -1.34
CA LYS A 608 -4.95 -9.66 -0.58
C LYS A 608 -5.50 -11.10 -0.63
N ALA A 609 -5.31 -11.79 -1.75
CA ALA A 609 -5.73 -13.17 -1.93
C ALA A 609 -4.80 -14.20 -1.26
N THR A 610 -3.49 -13.93 -1.20
CA THR A 610 -2.50 -14.90 -0.68
C THR A 610 -2.05 -14.61 0.75
N ARG A 611 -2.17 -13.35 1.19
CA ARG A 611 -1.54 -12.80 2.40
C ARG A 611 -0.03 -13.09 2.49
N ASP A 612 0.64 -13.27 1.34
CA ASP A 612 2.09 -13.43 1.22
C ASP A 612 2.74 -12.15 0.69
N ARG A 613 3.60 -11.54 1.53
CA ARG A 613 4.17 -10.21 1.29
C ARG A 613 5.06 -10.17 0.05
N ARG A 614 5.62 -11.30 -0.38
CA ARG A 614 6.37 -11.43 -1.64
C ARG A 614 5.50 -11.07 -2.84
N HIS A 615 4.18 -11.31 -2.75
CA HIS A 615 3.21 -10.97 -3.78
C HIS A 615 2.61 -9.56 -3.65
N SER A 616 3.25 -8.65 -2.92
CA SER A 616 2.92 -7.22 -2.87
C SER A 616 3.88 -6.38 -3.74
N PRO A 617 3.53 -5.13 -4.12
CA PRO A 617 4.45 -4.17 -4.70
C PRO A 617 5.74 -3.97 -3.91
N LYS A 618 5.66 -3.76 -2.58
CA LYS A 618 6.85 -3.62 -1.72
C LYS A 618 7.71 -4.87 -1.77
N GLY A 619 7.11 -6.05 -1.64
CA GLY A 619 7.84 -7.31 -1.67
C GLY A 619 8.55 -7.52 -3.01
N ARG A 620 7.83 -7.37 -4.12
CA ARG A 620 8.39 -7.49 -5.48
C ARG A 620 9.50 -6.47 -5.77
N ALA A 621 9.35 -5.23 -5.32
CA ALA A 621 10.39 -4.22 -5.43
C ALA A 621 11.64 -4.60 -4.62
N SER A 622 11.46 -5.10 -3.38
CA SER A 622 12.56 -5.55 -2.52
C SER A 622 13.31 -6.73 -3.16
N LEU A 623 12.58 -7.70 -3.73
CA LEU A 623 13.18 -8.85 -4.40
C LEU A 623 13.98 -8.45 -5.64
N ILE A 624 13.46 -7.51 -6.45
CA ILE A 624 14.15 -7.00 -7.64
C ILE A 624 15.39 -6.19 -7.25
N ARG A 625 15.31 -5.33 -6.23
CA ARG A 625 16.48 -4.59 -5.73
C ARG A 625 17.59 -5.53 -5.30
N GLU A 626 17.25 -6.54 -4.52
CA GLU A 626 18.21 -7.54 -4.08
C GLU A 626 18.76 -8.37 -5.26
N TRP A 627 17.91 -8.72 -6.22
CA TRP A 627 18.33 -9.40 -7.44
C TRP A 627 19.32 -8.56 -8.27
N LEU A 628 19.07 -7.26 -8.43
CA LEU A 628 19.97 -6.33 -9.12
C LEU A 628 21.30 -6.21 -8.38
N ARG A 629 21.27 -6.14 -7.05
CA ARG A 629 22.47 -6.10 -6.20
C ARG A 629 23.33 -7.34 -6.40
N LEU A 630 22.73 -8.52 -6.29
CA LEU A 630 23.44 -9.80 -6.47
C LEU A 630 23.95 -9.98 -7.91
N GLN A 631 23.19 -9.54 -8.92
CA GLN A 631 23.64 -9.53 -10.31
C GLN A 631 24.84 -8.60 -10.53
N THR A 632 24.83 -7.41 -9.92
CA THR A 632 25.94 -6.45 -9.97
C THR A 632 27.19 -7.05 -9.32
N GLN A 633 27.05 -7.67 -8.14
CA GLN A 633 28.14 -8.36 -7.45
C GLN A 633 28.72 -9.53 -8.27
N ALA A 634 27.89 -10.22 -9.04
CA ALA A 634 28.32 -11.24 -9.99
C ALA A 634 28.95 -10.68 -11.29
N GLY A 635 29.13 -9.34 -11.39
CA GLY A 635 29.74 -8.68 -12.54
C GLY A 635 28.84 -8.59 -13.78
N ILE A 636 27.52 -8.70 -13.61
CA ILE A 636 26.57 -8.67 -14.73
C ILE A 636 25.92 -7.30 -14.88
N ASP A 637 26.10 -6.70 -16.06
CA ASP A 637 25.31 -5.56 -16.53
C ASP A 637 23.95 -6.03 -17.08
N VAL A 638 22.91 -5.94 -16.26
CA VAL A 638 21.56 -6.37 -16.63
C VAL A 638 20.92 -5.53 -17.74
N VAL A 639 21.36 -4.27 -17.92
CA VAL A 639 20.83 -3.37 -18.95
C VAL A 639 21.35 -3.78 -20.31
N GLU A 640 22.65 -4.03 -20.41
CA GLU A 640 23.27 -4.53 -21.63
C GLU A 640 22.77 -5.94 -21.98
N GLU A 641 22.52 -6.80 -20.98
CA GLU A 641 21.89 -8.11 -21.22
C GLU A 641 20.47 -8.01 -21.78
N SER A 642 19.67 -7.05 -21.30
CA SER A 642 18.37 -6.73 -21.87
C SER A 642 18.49 -6.28 -23.34
N ARG A 643 19.45 -5.39 -23.64
CA ARG A 643 19.72 -4.91 -25.00
C ARG A 643 20.08 -6.05 -25.95
N LYS A 644 21.03 -6.91 -25.56
CA LYS A 644 21.43 -8.10 -26.35
C LYS A 644 20.25 -9.02 -26.59
N LYS A 645 19.42 -9.22 -25.57
CA LYS A 645 18.25 -10.09 -25.67
C LYS A 645 17.20 -9.55 -26.65
N LYS A 646 16.91 -8.24 -26.62
CA LYS A 646 16.00 -7.59 -27.58
C LYS A 646 16.48 -7.72 -29.02
N ALA A 647 17.81 -7.74 -29.22
CA ALA A 647 18.48 -7.89 -30.51
C ALA A 647 18.76 -9.34 -30.94
N GLU A 648 18.43 -10.35 -30.12
CA GLU A 648 18.85 -11.76 -30.32
C GLU A 648 18.41 -12.35 -31.68
N GLY A 649 17.22 -11.98 -32.16
CA GLY A 649 16.64 -12.52 -33.40
C GLY A 649 16.46 -14.04 -33.38
N GLY A 650 16.17 -14.64 -34.55
CA GLY A 650 15.96 -16.09 -34.66
C GLY A 650 17.25 -16.91 -34.54
N TRP A 651 18.33 -16.47 -35.18
CA TRP A 651 19.63 -17.17 -35.15
C TRP A 651 20.26 -17.17 -33.75
N GLY A 652 20.21 -16.03 -33.04
CA GLY A 652 20.70 -15.96 -31.67
C GLY A 652 19.91 -16.86 -30.72
N PHE A 653 18.59 -16.98 -30.91
CA PHE A 653 17.75 -17.89 -30.14
C PHE A 653 18.16 -19.35 -30.35
N ILE A 654 18.36 -19.77 -31.60
CA ILE A 654 18.80 -21.14 -31.93
C ILE A 654 20.16 -21.44 -31.31
N LYS A 655 21.10 -20.49 -31.40
CA LYS A 655 22.44 -20.63 -30.83
C LYS A 655 22.43 -20.77 -29.30
N SER A 656 21.55 -20.03 -28.60
CA SER A 656 21.46 -20.05 -27.13
C SER A 656 20.57 -21.17 -26.57
N PHE A 657 19.77 -21.82 -27.42
CA PHE A 657 18.77 -22.81 -27.02
C PHE A 657 19.35 -24.00 -26.22
N PRO A 658 20.44 -24.68 -26.65
CA PRO A 658 20.99 -25.80 -25.90
C PRO A 658 21.40 -25.43 -24.46
N GLN A 659 22.00 -24.25 -24.28
CA GLN A 659 22.40 -23.76 -22.96
C GLN A 659 21.18 -23.47 -22.08
N ARG A 660 20.11 -22.90 -22.64
CA ARG A 660 18.85 -22.65 -21.90
C ARG A 660 18.21 -23.95 -21.43
N VAL A 661 18.20 -24.97 -22.28
CA VAL A 661 17.70 -26.30 -21.93
C VAL A 661 18.50 -26.86 -20.76
N ALA A 662 19.83 -26.83 -20.85
CA ALA A 662 20.72 -27.30 -19.78
C ALA A 662 20.43 -26.58 -18.45
N ASN A 663 20.39 -25.23 -18.47
CA ASN A 663 20.11 -24.41 -17.28
C ASN A 663 18.71 -24.70 -16.68
N THR A 664 17.70 -24.92 -17.52
CA THR A 664 16.35 -25.22 -17.04
C THR A 664 16.26 -26.62 -16.43
N LEU A 665 16.96 -27.60 -16.99
CA LEU A 665 16.99 -28.96 -16.43
C LEU A 665 17.79 -29.01 -15.12
N SER A 666 18.84 -28.19 -14.97
CA SER A 666 19.62 -28.08 -13.74
C SER A 666 18.92 -27.31 -12.61
N ARG A 667 17.75 -26.72 -12.86
CA ARG A 667 16.97 -25.93 -11.85
C ARG A 667 16.73 -26.70 -10.54
N LYS A 668 16.62 -28.03 -10.58
CA LYS A 668 16.39 -28.85 -9.38
C LYS A 668 17.67 -29.13 -8.58
N GLN A 669 18.84 -28.94 -9.18
CA GLN A 669 20.13 -29.33 -8.58
C GLN A 669 20.78 -28.17 -7.80
N HIS A 670 20.44 -26.93 -8.12
CA HIS A 670 21.00 -25.75 -7.47
C HIS A 670 19.89 -24.75 -7.14
N HIS A 671 19.93 -24.21 -5.92
CA HIS A 671 19.07 -23.11 -5.51
C HIS A 671 19.55 -21.83 -6.19
N ASP A 672 18.67 -21.21 -6.99
CA ASP A 672 18.95 -19.93 -7.65
C ASP A 672 17.87 -18.93 -7.23
N TYR A 673 18.29 -17.84 -6.59
CA TYR A 673 17.38 -16.79 -6.12
C TYR A 673 16.54 -16.18 -7.24
N SER A 674 17.03 -16.19 -8.49
CA SER A 674 16.26 -15.75 -9.67
C SER A 674 14.93 -16.51 -9.82
N HIS A 675 14.84 -17.75 -9.34
CA HIS A 675 13.59 -18.52 -9.36
C HIS A 675 12.57 -18.02 -8.34
N GLU A 676 13.01 -17.61 -7.15
CA GLU A 676 12.12 -17.03 -6.14
C GLU A 676 11.58 -15.66 -6.61
N VAL A 677 12.44 -14.85 -7.24
CA VAL A 677 12.04 -13.61 -7.90
C VAL A 677 11.02 -13.89 -9.02
N TYR A 678 11.27 -14.92 -9.84
CA TYR A 678 10.33 -15.35 -10.89
C TYR A 678 8.97 -15.73 -10.32
N ASP A 679 8.92 -16.49 -9.23
CA ASP A 679 7.66 -16.93 -8.62
C ASP A 679 6.87 -15.73 -8.05
N ALA A 680 7.54 -14.75 -7.44
CA ALA A 680 6.90 -13.50 -7.00
C ALA A 680 6.35 -12.66 -8.17
N MET A 681 7.13 -12.54 -9.26
CA MET A 681 6.72 -11.85 -10.49
C MET A 681 5.58 -12.56 -11.21
N ALA A 682 5.60 -13.89 -11.25
CA ALA A 682 4.57 -14.74 -11.84
C ALA A 682 3.18 -14.49 -11.22
N GLY A 683 3.12 -14.25 -9.91
CA GLY A 683 1.89 -13.90 -9.21
C GLY A 683 1.38 -12.47 -9.44
N CYS A 684 2.06 -11.64 -10.26
CA CYS A 684 1.58 -10.31 -10.61
C CYS A 684 0.58 -10.38 -11.78
N LEU A 685 -0.59 -9.77 -11.59
CA LEU A 685 -1.66 -9.69 -12.59
C LEU A 685 -1.36 -8.74 -13.77
N ALA A 686 -0.32 -7.91 -13.68
CA ALA A 686 -0.01 -6.86 -14.65
C ALA A 686 -1.08 -5.76 -14.81
N CYS A 687 -1.94 -5.53 -13.80
CA CYS A 687 -3.05 -4.56 -13.86
C CYS A 687 -2.63 -3.08 -13.81
N LYS A 688 -1.38 -2.79 -13.42
CA LYS A 688 -0.81 -1.45 -13.19
C LYS A 688 -1.50 -0.58 -12.14
N SER A 689 -2.39 -1.14 -11.31
CA SER A 689 -3.00 -0.38 -10.21
C SER A 689 -1.98 0.20 -9.23
N CYS A 690 -0.86 -0.50 -9.00
CA CYS A 690 0.24 0.02 -8.17
C CYS A 690 0.90 1.30 -8.74
N ALA A 691 0.99 1.44 -10.06
CA ALA A 691 1.59 2.63 -10.67
C ALA A 691 0.72 3.89 -10.46
N GLY A 692 -0.61 3.72 -10.48
CA GLY A 692 -1.55 4.82 -10.23
C GLY A 692 -1.77 5.15 -8.75
N GLN A 693 -1.96 4.12 -7.92
CA GLN A 693 -2.41 4.28 -6.53
C GLN A 693 -1.29 4.40 -5.50
N CYS A 694 -0.14 3.77 -5.73
CA CYS A 694 0.99 3.87 -4.80
C CYS A 694 1.45 5.34 -4.73
N PRO A 695 1.62 5.92 -3.53
CA PRO A 695 2.13 7.28 -3.40
C PRO A 695 3.51 7.46 -4.05
N ILE A 696 4.34 6.40 -4.04
CA ILE A 696 5.69 6.35 -4.63
C ILE A 696 5.66 5.89 -6.11
N LYS A 697 4.47 5.68 -6.68
CA LYS A 697 4.27 5.29 -8.09
C LYS A 697 5.04 4.03 -8.52
N VAL A 698 5.27 3.09 -7.59
CA VAL A 698 5.90 1.79 -7.87
C VAL A 698 5.16 1.07 -9.00
N ASN A 699 5.88 0.70 -10.06
CA ASN A 699 5.31 0.06 -11.25
C ASN A 699 5.81 -1.38 -11.41
N VAL A 700 5.16 -2.31 -10.71
CA VAL A 700 5.48 -3.75 -10.77
C VAL A 700 5.43 -4.30 -12.20
N PRO A 701 4.39 -4.02 -13.01
CA PRO A 701 4.31 -4.60 -14.36
C PRO A 701 5.48 -4.22 -15.26
N GLN A 702 6.02 -3.01 -15.11
CA GLN A 702 7.24 -2.58 -15.81
C GLN A 702 8.43 -3.47 -15.46
N PHE A 703 8.89 -3.44 -14.20
CA PHE A 703 10.11 -4.18 -13.83
C PHE A 703 9.94 -5.69 -13.93
N ARG A 704 8.71 -6.20 -13.80
CA ARG A 704 8.39 -7.59 -14.10
C ARG A 704 8.69 -7.95 -15.55
N SER A 705 8.23 -7.14 -16.51
CA SER A 705 8.46 -7.41 -17.93
C SER A 705 9.95 -7.32 -18.29
N GLN A 706 10.68 -6.38 -17.69
CA GLN A 706 12.14 -6.23 -17.82
C GLN A 706 12.87 -7.46 -17.25
N PHE A 707 12.49 -7.91 -16.05
CA PHE A 707 13.02 -9.12 -15.43
C PHE A 707 12.76 -10.37 -16.29
N LEU A 708 11.54 -10.57 -16.78
CA LEU A 708 11.18 -11.75 -17.59
C LEU A 708 11.97 -11.83 -18.91
N GLU A 709 12.25 -10.70 -19.54
CA GLU A 709 13.06 -10.63 -20.76
C GLU A 709 14.45 -11.25 -20.53
N VAL A 710 15.16 -10.77 -19.49
CA VAL A 710 16.52 -11.23 -19.19
C VAL A 710 16.55 -12.61 -18.52
N TYR A 711 15.56 -12.95 -17.69
CA TYR A 711 15.40 -14.27 -17.07
C TYR A 711 15.28 -15.36 -18.13
N HIS A 712 14.45 -15.14 -19.16
CA HIS A 712 14.32 -16.06 -20.30
C HIS A 712 15.45 -15.92 -21.34
N GLY A 713 16.42 -15.04 -21.08
CA GLY A 713 17.74 -15.10 -21.69
C GLY A 713 18.54 -16.33 -21.22
N ARG A 714 18.40 -16.71 -19.94
CA ARG A 714 19.09 -17.83 -19.29
C ARG A 714 18.29 -19.13 -19.26
N TYR A 715 16.98 -19.03 -18.99
CA TYR A 715 16.08 -20.17 -18.80
C TYR A 715 15.07 -20.31 -19.93
N LEU A 716 14.64 -21.53 -20.21
CA LEU A 716 13.55 -21.78 -21.16
C LEU A 716 12.27 -21.05 -20.75
N ARG A 717 11.59 -20.53 -21.75
CA ARG A 717 10.28 -19.92 -21.61
C ARG A 717 9.18 -20.97 -21.81
N PRO A 718 8.15 -21.02 -20.96
CA PRO A 718 7.01 -21.92 -21.14
C PRO A 718 6.33 -21.71 -22.50
N LEU A 719 5.87 -22.80 -23.14
CA LEU A 719 5.13 -22.73 -24.42
C LEU A 719 3.89 -21.83 -24.32
N ARG A 720 3.24 -21.82 -23.17
CA ARG A 720 2.12 -20.93 -22.84
C ARG A 720 2.40 -19.47 -23.18
N ASP A 721 3.57 -18.97 -22.79
CA ASP A 721 3.89 -17.55 -22.94
C ASP A 721 4.00 -17.18 -24.42
N TYR A 722 4.49 -18.09 -25.27
CA TYR A 722 4.49 -17.91 -26.72
C TYR A 722 3.07 -17.92 -27.31
N VAL A 723 2.20 -18.82 -26.84
CA VAL A 723 0.78 -18.84 -27.25
C VAL A 723 0.10 -17.52 -26.86
N ILE A 724 0.25 -17.09 -25.61
CA ILE A 724 -0.31 -15.83 -25.10
C ILE A 724 0.26 -14.64 -25.87
N GLY A 725 1.59 -14.53 -26.00
CA GLY A 725 2.26 -13.44 -26.72
C GLY A 725 1.89 -13.40 -28.21
N GLY A 726 1.63 -14.55 -28.83
CA GLY A 726 1.21 -14.68 -30.21
C GLY A 726 -0.30 -14.45 -30.46
N THR A 727 -1.11 -14.32 -29.40
CA THR A 727 -2.59 -14.33 -29.48
C THR A 727 -3.12 -13.33 -30.51
N GLU A 728 -2.68 -12.07 -30.45
CA GLU A 728 -3.18 -11.01 -31.34
C GLU A 728 -2.85 -11.27 -32.83
N PHE A 729 -1.80 -12.04 -33.11
CA PHE A 729 -1.40 -12.39 -34.48
C PHE A 729 -2.15 -13.61 -35.00
N MET A 730 -2.53 -14.55 -34.13
CA MET A 730 -3.25 -15.77 -34.48
C MET A 730 -4.76 -15.55 -34.63
N LEU A 731 -5.35 -14.68 -33.80
CA LEU A 731 -6.80 -14.46 -33.75
C LEU A 731 -7.46 -14.09 -35.09
N PRO A 732 -6.88 -13.23 -35.96
CA PRO A 732 -7.49 -12.89 -37.25
C PRO A 732 -7.68 -14.09 -38.19
N VAL A 733 -6.83 -15.11 -38.05
CA VAL A 733 -6.92 -16.36 -38.82
C VAL A 733 -7.92 -17.30 -38.15
N LEU A 734 -7.80 -17.51 -36.84
CA LEU A 734 -8.68 -18.41 -36.07
C LEU A 734 -10.15 -17.96 -36.12
N ALA A 735 -10.41 -16.66 -36.09
CA ALA A 735 -11.76 -16.10 -36.14
C ALA A 735 -12.50 -16.44 -37.46
N LYS A 736 -11.78 -16.70 -38.57
CA LYS A 736 -12.41 -17.16 -39.83
C LYS A 736 -12.99 -18.57 -39.71
N ALA A 737 -12.48 -19.37 -38.77
CA ALA A 737 -12.92 -20.73 -38.47
C ALA A 737 -13.54 -20.82 -37.06
N ALA A 738 -14.14 -19.73 -36.56
CA ALA A 738 -14.68 -19.66 -35.20
C ALA A 738 -15.62 -20.83 -34.82
N PRO A 739 -16.54 -21.33 -35.68
CA PRO A 739 -17.37 -22.48 -35.33
C PRO A 739 -16.56 -23.74 -35.02
N LEU A 740 -15.52 -24.02 -35.81
CA LEU A 740 -14.64 -25.17 -35.60
C LEU A 740 -13.78 -24.97 -34.34
N TYR A 741 -13.16 -23.80 -34.18
CA TYR A 741 -12.40 -23.47 -32.98
C TYR A 741 -13.25 -23.65 -31.72
N ASN A 742 -14.47 -23.11 -31.70
CA ASN A 742 -15.37 -23.20 -30.56
C ASN A 742 -15.82 -24.65 -30.29
N ALA A 743 -16.03 -25.45 -31.33
CA ALA A 743 -16.39 -26.86 -31.19
C ALA A 743 -15.24 -27.70 -30.61
N VAL A 744 -13.99 -27.36 -30.93
CA VAL A 744 -12.78 -28.03 -30.42
C VAL A 744 -12.50 -27.58 -28.98
N ILE A 745 -12.46 -26.27 -28.72
CA ILE A 745 -12.08 -25.72 -27.40
C ILE A 745 -13.10 -26.08 -26.31
N GLY A 746 -14.36 -26.29 -26.68
CA GLY A 746 -15.43 -26.72 -25.76
C GLY A 746 -15.38 -28.20 -25.37
N GLN A 747 -14.48 -29.01 -25.94
CA GLN A 747 -14.35 -30.42 -25.57
C GLN A 747 -13.58 -30.60 -24.26
N ARG A 748 -14.14 -31.38 -23.32
CA ARG A 748 -13.54 -31.64 -21.99
C ARG A 748 -12.12 -32.21 -22.08
N TRP A 749 -11.83 -33.04 -23.09
CA TRP A 749 -10.50 -33.62 -23.27
C TRP A 749 -9.47 -32.59 -23.77
N VAL A 750 -9.88 -31.63 -24.62
CA VAL A 750 -9.04 -30.51 -25.07
C VAL A 750 -8.74 -29.59 -23.89
N GLU A 751 -9.76 -29.26 -23.11
CA GLU A 751 -9.59 -28.44 -21.91
C GLU A 751 -8.61 -29.08 -20.91
N LYS A 752 -8.74 -30.39 -20.67
CA LYS A 752 -7.80 -31.15 -19.82
C LYS A 752 -6.37 -31.14 -20.38
N LEU A 753 -6.22 -31.29 -21.70
CA LEU A 753 -4.92 -31.23 -22.37
C LEU A 753 -4.28 -29.83 -22.25
N MET A 754 -5.05 -28.77 -22.51
CA MET A 754 -4.58 -27.39 -22.39
C MET A 754 -4.21 -27.04 -20.95
N ARG A 755 -5.01 -27.46 -19.98
CA ARG A 755 -4.75 -27.25 -18.56
C ARG A 755 -3.48 -27.97 -18.10
N GLY A 756 -3.27 -29.21 -18.56
CA GLY A 756 -2.11 -30.02 -18.18
C GLY A 756 -0.82 -29.66 -18.91
N GLN A 757 -0.82 -29.69 -20.24
CA GLN A 757 0.39 -29.56 -21.07
C GLN A 757 0.74 -28.12 -21.43
N LEU A 758 -0.26 -27.28 -21.73
CA LEU A 758 -0.06 -25.87 -22.08
C LEU A 758 -0.18 -24.94 -20.87
N GLY A 759 -0.75 -25.40 -19.75
CA GLY A 759 -0.99 -24.58 -18.56
C GLY A 759 -1.97 -23.43 -18.79
N ILE A 760 -2.95 -23.61 -19.70
CA ILE A 760 -4.02 -22.66 -19.99
C ILE A 760 -5.36 -23.26 -19.55
N SER A 761 -6.14 -22.52 -18.78
CA SER A 761 -7.47 -22.88 -18.28
C SER A 761 -8.55 -21.98 -18.87
N ASP A 762 -9.74 -22.55 -19.10
CA ASP A 762 -10.96 -21.85 -19.49
C ASP A 762 -10.78 -20.89 -20.67
N SER A 763 -10.25 -21.40 -21.79
CA SER A 763 -10.00 -20.57 -22.97
C SER A 763 -11.31 -20.01 -23.53
N PRO A 764 -11.38 -18.69 -23.81
CA PRO A 764 -12.61 -18.07 -24.27
C PRO A 764 -13.01 -18.53 -25.68
N ALA A 765 -14.32 -18.62 -25.90
CA ALA A 765 -14.90 -18.90 -27.22
C ALA A 765 -14.86 -17.65 -28.11
N LEU A 766 -14.49 -17.82 -29.38
CA LEU A 766 -14.48 -16.76 -30.38
C LEU A 766 -15.90 -16.36 -30.78
N SER A 767 -16.09 -15.08 -31.10
CA SER A 767 -17.35 -14.62 -31.66
C SER A 767 -17.58 -15.25 -33.03
N ARG A 768 -18.81 -15.72 -33.26
CA ARG A 768 -19.25 -16.20 -34.59
C ARG A 768 -19.55 -15.03 -35.52
N ALA A 769 -19.82 -13.84 -34.97
CA ALA A 769 -20.08 -12.64 -35.74
C ALA A 769 -18.77 -12.03 -36.25
N SER A 770 -18.80 -11.50 -37.47
CA SER A 770 -17.63 -10.92 -38.12
C SER A 770 -17.81 -9.42 -38.27
N VAL A 771 -17.13 -8.63 -37.43
CA VAL A 771 -17.12 -7.15 -37.46
C VAL A 771 -16.92 -6.65 -38.90
N LYS A 772 -15.89 -7.12 -39.59
CA LYS A 772 -15.58 -6.72 -40.98
C LYS A 772 -16.73 -6.96 -41.98
N LYS A 773 -17.49 -8.05 -41.82
CA LYS A 773 -18.61 -8.35 -42.73
C LYS A 773 -19.80 -7.44 -42.42
N GLN A 774 -20.10 -7.24 -41.14
CA GLN A 774 -21.18 -6.37 -40.72
C GLN A 774 -20.92 -4.91 -41.10
N LEU A 775 -19.72 -4.39 -40.83
CA LEU A 775 -19.36 -3.00 -41.18
C LEU A 775 -19.51 -2.74 -42.68
N ARG A 776 -19.10 -3.71 -43.53
CA ARG A 776 -19.33 -3.63 -44.98
C ARG A 776 -20.80 -3.63 -45.35
N ALA A 777 -21.61 -4.47 -44.70
CA ALA A 777 -23.05 -4.51 -44.93
C ALA A 777 -23.74 -3.20 -44.51
N TRP A 778 -23.24 -2.53 -43.47
CA TRP A 778 -23.71 -1.21 -43.02
C TRP A 778 -23.12 -0.03 -43.80
N GLY A 779 -22.22 -0.27 -44.76
CA GLY A 779 -21.54 0.80 -45.50
C GLY A 779 -20.57 1.62 -44.64
N VAL A 780 -20.15 1.13 -43.47
CA VAL A 780 -19.18 1.79 -42.60
C VAL A 780 -17.78 1.66 -43.19
N ALA A 781 -17.15 2.80 -43.48
CA ALA A 781 -15.85 2.85 -44.14
C ALA A 781 -14.69 2.46 -43.20
N GLU A 782 -13.69 1.77 -43.76
CA GLU A 782 -12.43 1.54 -43.06
C GLU A 782 -11.63 2.86 -42.96
N ALA A 783 -11.01 3.12 -41.80
CA ALA A 783 -10.17 4.30 -41.61
C ALA A 783 -8.87 4.15 -42.41
N THR A 784 -8.81 4.77 -43.58
CA THR A 784 -7.64 4.80 -44.45
C THR A 784 -7.32 6.25 -44.82
N PRO A 785 -6.04 6.60 -45.08
CA PRO A 785 -5.68 7.97 -45.47
C PRO A 785 -6.50 8.49 -46.65
N THR A 786 -6.74 7.63 -47.65
CA THR A 786 -7.56 7.95 -48.82
C THR A 786 -9.01 8.25 -48.44
N ALA A 787 -9.64 7.44 -47.58
CA ALA A 787 -11.02 7.66 -47.16
C ALA A 787 -11.18 8.93 -46.31
N LEU A 788 -10.20 9.23 -45.45
CA LEU A 788 -10.24 10.41 -44.57
C LEU A 788 -9.88 11.71 -45.30
N ALA A 789 -9.01 11.65 -46.31
CA ALA A 789 -8.63 12.82 -47.12
C ALA A 789 -9.82 13.42 -47.88
N LEU A 790 -10.84 12.60 -48.21
CA LEU A 790 -12.04 13.03 -48.91
C LEU A 790 -13.05 13.79 -48.03
N LEU A 791 -12.81 13.86 -46.72
CA LEU A 791 -13.71 14.52 -45.78
C LEU A 791 -13.49 16.02 -45.73
N THR A 792 -14.59 16.78 -45.78
CA THR A 792 -14.59 18.22 -45.49
C THR A 792 -14.30 18.46 -44.01
N GLU A 793 -13.92 19.68 -43.65
CA GLU A 793 -13.64 20.06 -42.25
C GLU A 793 -14.83 19.78 -41.32
N HIS A 794 -16.04 20.15 -41.73
CA HIS A 794 -17.26 19.84 -40.99
C HIS A 794 -17.49 18.32 -40.83
N GLN A 795 -17.23 17.55 -41.88
CA GLN A 795 -17.34 16.08 -41.80
C GLN A 795 -16.29 15.48 -40.86
N ARG A 796 -15.07 16.03 -40.83
CA ARG A 796 -14.02 15.59 -39.88
C ARG A 796 -14.42 15.89 -38.44
N ALA A 797 -14.97 17.07 -38.17
CA ALA A 797 -15.43 17.47 -36.83
C ALA A 797 -16.57 16.57 -36.27
N SER A 798 -17.36 15.98 -37.16
CA SER A 798 -18.47 15.03 -36.86
C SER A 798 -18.07 13.56 -37.05
N SER A 799 -16.78 13.27 -37.22
CA SER A 799 -16.28 11.91 -37.41
C SER A 799 -15.53 11.39 -36.18
N VAL A 800 -15.46 10.07 -36.04
CA VAL A 800 -14.65 9.39 -35.02
C VAL A 800 -14.04 8.11 -35.60
N ILE A 801 -12.79 7.82 -35.21
CA ILE A 801 -12.09 6.60 -35.60
C ILE A 801 -12.06 5.63 -34.41
N ILE A 802 -12.70 4.47 -34.56
CA ILE A 802 -12.57 3.37 -33.60
C ILE A 802 -11.29 2.59 -33.89
N VAL A 803 -10.39 2.59 -32.91
CA VAL A 803 -9.17 1.78 -32.91
C VAL A 803 -9.51 0.39 -32.39
N GLN A 804 -9.50 -0.61 -33.27
CA GLN A 804 -9.81 -2.00 -32.92
C GLN A 804 -8.74 -2.61 -32.01
N ASP A 805 -9.17 -3.40 -31.03
CA ASP A 805 -8.31 -4.29 -30.25
C ASP A 805 -8.69 -5.76 -30.50
N ALA A 806 -7.77 -6.68 -30.19
CA ALA A 806 -7.95 -8.10 -30.53
C ALA A 806 -9.08 -8.76 -29.72
N PHE A 807 -9.33 -8.28 -28.51
CA PHE A 807 -10.26 -8.95 -27.60
C PHE A 807 -11.70 -8.58 -27.91
N THR A 808 -11.99 -7.30 -28.05
CA THR A 808 -13.33 -6.84 -28.45
C THR A 808 -13.66 -7.30 -29.88
N THR A 809 -12.72 -7.19 -30.82
CA THR A 809 -12.97 -7.56 -32.23
C THR A 809 -13.25 -9.04 -32.42
N HIS A 810 -12.57 -9.93 -31.70
CA HIS A 810 -12.64 -11.38 -31.96
C HIS A 810 -13.43 -12.18 -30.92
N PHE A 811 -13.56 -11.71 -29.67
CA PHE A 811 -14.37 -12.38 -28.64
C PHE A 811 -15.72 -11.70 -28.40
N GLU A 812 -15.79 -10.37 -28.52
CA GLU A 812 -17.03 -9.58 -28.30
C GLU A 812 -17.41 -8.76 -29.53
N ALA A 813 -17.37 -9.34 -30.73
CA ALA A 813 -17.65 -8.62 -31.97
C ALA A 813 -18.95 -7.80 -31.93
N THR A 814 -19.99 -8.31 -31.24
CA THR A 814 -21.27 -7.62 -31.01
C THR A 814 -21.11 -6.29 -30.30
N LEU A 815 -20.22 -6.18 -29.31
CA LEU A 815 -19.94 -4.91 -28.64
C LEU A 815 -19.42 -3.86 -29.62
N VAL A 816 -18.49 -4.23 -30.51
CA VAL A 816 -17.98 -3.29 -31.53
C VAL A 816 -19.10 -2.82 -32.45
N MET A 817 -19.98 -3.74 -32.87
CA MET A 817 -21.15 -3.43 -33.70
C MET A 817 -22.13 -2.50 -32.99
N ASP A 818 -22.44 -2.78 -31.71
CA ASP A 818 -23.34 -1.95 -30.90
C ASP A 818 -22.76 -0.54 -30.66
N VAL A 819 -21.44 -0.42 -30.43
CA VAL A 819 -20.79 0.90 -30.30
C VAL A 819 -20.89 1.69 -31.61
N VAL A 820 -20.66 1.04 -32.76
CA VAL A 820 -20.79 1.70 -34.07
C VAL A 820 -22.23 2.15 -34.33
N GLU A 821 -23.22 1.31 -34.01
CA GLU A 821 -24.63 1.67 -34.15
C GLU A 821 -25.00 2.84 -33.24
N LEU A 822 -24.62 2.80 -31.96
CA LEU A 822 -24.87 3.87 -31.02
C LEU A 822 -24.32 5.20 -31.53
N LEU A 823 -23.05 5.23 -31.91
CA LEU A 823 -22.41 6.46 -32.39
C LEU A 823 -23.08 6.96 -33.67
N SER A 824 -23.48 6.06 -34.57
CA SER A 824 -24.22 6.41 -35.78
C SER A 824 -25.60 7.00 -35.48
N ARG A 825 -26.32 6.50 -34.46
CA ARG A 825 -27.58 7.08 -33.96
C ARG A 825 -27.40 8.47 -33.33
N LEU A 826 -26.22 8.74 -32.78
CA LEU A 826 -25.84 10.07 -32.29
C LEU A 826 -25.33 10.99 -33.41
N ASN A 827 -25.68 10.70 -34.67
CA ASN A 827 -25.32 11.47 -35.86
C ASN A 827 -23.81 11.62 -36.09
N LEU A 828 -22.99 10.68 -35.59
CA LEU A 828 -21.56 10.66 -35.85
C LEU A 828 -21.22 9.78 -37.03
N ARG A 829 -20.28 10.24 -37.84
CA ARG A 829 -19.69 9.42 -38.90
C ARG A 829 -18.58 8.53 -38.33
N VAL A 830 -18.86 7.24 -38.22
CA VAL A 830 -17.92 6.29 -37.64
C VAL A 830 -16.99 5.72 -38.71
N PHE A 831 -15.69 5.71 -38.44
CA PHE A 831 -14.69 4.97 -39.18
C PHE A 831 -14.09 3.91 -38.27
N VAL A 832 -13.79 2.72 -38.82
CA VAL A 832 -13.14 1.66 -38.04
C VAL A 832 -11.77 1.38 -38.61
N MET A 833 -10.73 1.52 -37.79
CA MET A 833 -9.35 1.27 -38.20
C MET A 833 -9.15 -0.22 -38.48
N PRO A 834 -8.55 -0.63 -39.61
CA PRO A 834 -8.28 -2.04 -39.87
C PRO A 834 -7.43 -2.67 -38.76
N PHE A 835 -7.84 -3.85 -38.29
CA PHE A 835 -7.21 -4.53 -37.16
C PHE A 835 -5.67 -4.63 -37.30
N SER A 836 -4.99 -4.46 -36.17
CA SER A 836 -3.56 -4.61 -35.98
C SER A 836 -3.29 -5.10 -34.58
N ALA A 837 -2.24 -5.90 -34.38
CA ALA A 837 -1.83 -6.27 -33.03
C ALA A 837 -1.37 -5.03 -32.24
N ASN A 838 -1.84 -4.90 -31.00
CA ASN A 838 -1.45 -3.85 -30.08
C ASN A 838 -0.12 -4.17 -29.37
N GLY A 839 0.21 -5.45 -29.18
CA GLY A 839 1.42 -5.92 -28.52
C GLY A 839 1.31 -6.05 -26.99
N LYS A 840 0.15 -5.79 -26.39
CA LYS A 840 -0.02 -5.88 -24.93
C LYS A 840 0.37 -7.25 -24.36
N PRO A 841 -0.03 -8.41 -24.92
CA PRO A 841 0.41 -9.71 -24.43
C PRO A 841 1.92 -9.93 -24.53
N LEU A 842 2.58 -9.38 -25.56
CA LEU A 842 4.04 -9.41 -25.71
C LEU A 842 4.72 -8.64 -24.57
N GLN A 843 4.25 -7.41 -24.30
CA GLN A 843 4.77 -6.58 -23.22
C GLN A 843 4.60 -7.26 -21.87
N VAL A 844 3.40 -7.77 -21.57
CA VAL A 844 3.10 -8.44 -20.30
C VAL A 844 3.95 -9.69 -20.13
N GLN A 845 4.19 -10.50 -21.17
CA GLN A 845 5.02 -11.70 -21.04
C GLN A 845 6.54 -11.41 -21.12
N GLY A 846 6.96 -10.15 -21.28
CA GLY A 846 8.37 -9.78 -21.33
C GLY A 846 9.06 -10.17 -22.65
N PHE A 847 8.34 -10.09 -23.77
CA PHE A 847 8.90 -10.10 -25.12
C PHE A 847 9.10 -8.66 -25.61
N LEU A 848 9.88 -7.87 -24.87
CA LEU A 848 10.04 -6.43 -25.05
C LEU A 848 10.57 -6.08 -26.44
N GLY A 849 11.55 -6.83 -26.96
CA GLY A 849 12.05 -6.57 -28.31
C GLY A 849 10.98 -6.78 -29.41
N ALA A 850 10.10 -7.77 -29.24
CA ALA A 850 8.98 -7.99 -30.16
C ALA A 850 7.89 -6.92 -29.98
N PHE A 851 7.60 -6.55 -28.72
CA PHE A 851 6.68 -5.48 -28.37
C PHE A 851 7.11 -4.15 -28.99
N GLU A 852 8.38 -3.74 -28.85
CA GLU A 852 8.90 -2.48 -29.41
C GLU A 852 8.71 -2.40 -30.93
N ARG A 853 8.96 -3.49 -31.66
CA ARG A 853 8.71 -3.55 -33.11
C ARG A 853 7.23 -3.47 -33.46
N THR A 854 6.37 -4.16 -32.71
CA THR A 854 4.92 -4.09 -32.89
C THR A 854 4.39 -2.69 -32.59
N ALA A 855 4.84 -2.09 -31.48
CA ALA A 855 4.48 -0.75 -31.06
C ALA A 855 4.93 0.29 -32.10
N ALA A 856 6.16 0.23 -32.61
CA ALA A 856 6.65 1.15 -33.64
C ALA A 856 5.80 1.09 -34.93
N LYS A 857 5.47 -0.12 -35.40
CA LYS A 857 4.62 -0.32 -36.58
C LYS A 857 3.20 0.22 -36.35
N GLN A 858 2.62 -0.02 -35.18
CA GLN A 858 1.28 0.43 -34.87
C GLN A 858 1.22 1.94 -34.63
N ALA A 859 2.21 2.51 -33.95
CA ALA A 859 2.35 3.95 -33.75
C ALA A 859 2.42 4.69 -35.09
N GLU A 860 3.17 4.18 -36.07
CA GLU A 860 3.23 4.78 -37.41
C GLU A 860 1.86 4.79 -38.11
N ARG A 861 1.09 3.70 -37.99
CA ARG A 861 -0.27 3.64 -38.53
C ARG A 861 -1.19 4.67 -37.85
N LEU A 862 -1.11 4.79 -36.53
CA LEU A 862 -1.88 5.78 -35.78
C LEU A 862 -1.46 7.20 -36.18
N ARG A 863 -0.16 7.49 -36.31
CA ARG A 863 0.35 8.81 -36.74
C ARG A 863 -0.17 9.19 -38.11
N THR A 864 -0.23 8.23 -39.03
CA THR A 864 -0.75 8.45 -40.38
C THR A 864 -2.21 8.91 -40.34
N LEU A 865 -3.02 8.35 -39.44
CA LEU A 865 -4.43 8.72 -39.28
C LEU A 865 -4.61 10.02 -38.45
N ALA A 866 -3.73 10.27 -37.48
CA ALA A 866 -3.78 11.46 -36.63
C ALA A 866 -3.66 12.78 -37.43
N ARG A 867 -2.97 12.76 -38.59
CA ARG A 867 -2.82 13.93 -39.49
C ARG A 867 -4.14 14.48 -40.07
N PHE A 868 -5.25 13.78 -39.89
CA PHE A 868 -6.55 14.22 -40.39
C PHE A 868 -7.39 14.92 -39.31
N ASP A 869 -6.87 15.07 -38.09
CA ASP A 869 -7.52 15.74 -36.95
C ASP A 869 -8.90 15.12 -36.58
N ILE A 870 -9.02 13.81 -36.75
CA ILE A 870 -10.21 13.04 -36.36
C ILE A 870 -9.87 12.28 -35.07
N PRO A 871 -10.68 12.40 -34.00
CA PRO A 871 -10.40 11.74 -32.74
C PRO A 871 -10.38 10.22 -32.90
N MET A 872 -9.35 9.59 -32.32
CA MET A 872 -9.21 8.15 -32.26
C MET A 872 -9.63 7.65 -30.88
N VAL A 873 -10.55 6.67 -30.83
CA VAL A 873 -11.07 6.11 -29.58
C VAL A 873 -10.89 4.60 -29.52
N GLY A 874 -10.53 4.06 -28.36
CA GLY A 874 -10.48 2.62 -28.11
C GLY A 874 -11.57 2.17 -27.14
N ILE A 875 -12.04 0.93 -27.32
CA ILE A 875 -13.16 0.37 -26.55
C ILE A 875 -12.69 -0.22 -25.21
N ASP A 876 -11.74 -1.17 -25.23
CA ASP A 876 -11.24 -1.78 -23.99
C ASP A 876 -10.22 -0.85 -23.29
N PRO A 877 -10.44 -0.47 -22.00
CA PRO A 877 -9.56 0.46 -21.32
C PRO A 877 -8.10 -0.02 -21.19
N ALA A 878 -7.87 -1.33 -20.98
CA ALA A 878 -6.51 -1.85 -20.78
C ALA A 878 -5.70 -1.83 -22.09
N MET A 879 -6.37 -2.09 -23.22
CA MET A 879 -5.76 -2.00 -24.54
C MET A 879 -5.49 -0.54 -24.92
N THR A 880 -6.46 0.36 -24.70
CA THR A 880 -6.32 1.79 -25.01
C THR A 880 -5.19 2.45 -24.23
N LEU A 881 -5.10 2.22 -22.92
CA LEU A 881 -4.06 2.82 -22.08
C LEU A 881 -2.65 2.29 -22.37
N THR A 882 -2.52 1.19 -23.13
CA THR A 882 -1.21 0.69 -23.58
C THR A 882 -0.52 1.69 -24.51
N TYR A 883 -1.28 2.44 -25.33
CA TYR A 883 -0.74 3.51 -26.18
C TYR A 883 -0.18 4.66 -25.34
N ARG A 884 -0.91 5.15 -24.34
CA ARG A 884 -0.47 6.31 -23.53
C ARG A 884 0.71 6.00 -22.61
N GLN A 885 0.89 4.74 -22.26
CA GLN A 885 1.86 4.35 -21.24
C GLN A 885 3.02 3.55 -21.82
N GLU A 886 2.76 2.35 -22.34
CA GLU A 886 3.84 1.45 -22.75
C GLU A 886 4.48 1.90 -24.06
N TYR A 887 3.69 2.44 -24.99
CA TYR A 887 4.25 2.94 -26.25
C TYR A 887 5.06 4.21 -26.02
N VAL A 888 4.55 5.16 -25.22
CA VAL A 888 5.28 6.38 -24.86
C VAL A 888 6.61 6.03 -24.19
N LYS A 889 6.63 5.05 -23.29
CA LYS A 889 7.87 4.59 -22.66
C LYS A 889 8.82 3.90 -23.64
N ALA A 890 8.31 3.17 -24.63
CA ALA A 890 9.12 2.44 -25.59
C ALA A 890 9.65 3.31 -26.75
N LEU A 891 8.89 4.33 -27.16
CA LEU A 891 9.12 5.09 -28.41
C LEU A 891 9.29 6.60 -28.20
N GLY A 892 8.99 7.12 -27.01
CA GLY A 892 8.87 8.56 -26.73
C GLY A 892 7.45 9.09 -26.96
N SER A 893 7.10 10.18 -26.28
CA SER A 893 5.76 10.80 -26.36
C SER A 893 5.45 11.36 -27.74
N GLU A 894 6.42 12.02 -28.38
CA GLU A 894 6.27 12.61 -29.73
C GLU A 894 5.97 11.56 -30.80
N ALA A 895 6.40 10.32 -30.59
CA ALA A 895 6.21 9.24 -31.54
C ALA A 895 4.79 8.64 -31.49
N VAL A 896 4.00 8.91 -30.45
CA VAL A 896 2.74 8.21 -30.19
C VAL A 896 1.58 9.20 -30.15
N PRO A 897 0.68 9.17 -31.15
CA PRO A 897 -0.48 10.05 -31.14
C PRO A 897 -1.48 9.64 -30.06
N GLU A 898 -2.33 10.59 -29.66
CA GLU A 898 -3.33 10.35 -28.65
C GLU A 898 -4.43 9.40 -29.15
N VAL A 899 -4.73 8.39 -28.34
CA VAL A 899 -5.91 7.52 -28.50
C VAL A 899 -6.72 7.63 -27.24
N LEU A 900 -7.94 8.15 -27.36
CA LEU A 900 -8.86 8.41 -26.28
C LEU A 900 -9.63 7.16 -25.85
N MET A 901 -10.13 7.11 -24.63
CA MET A 901 -11.15 6.15 -24.20
C MET A 901 -12.52 6.70 -24.58
N LEU A 902 -13.51 5.81 -24.71
CA LEU A 902 -14.85 6.21 -25.17
C LEU A 902 -15.49 7.29 -24.30
N GLN A 903 -15.53 7.09 -22.99
CA GLN A 903 -16.21 7.97 -22.04
C GLN A 903 -15.55 9.34 -21.90
N GLU A 904 -14.23 9.42 -21.90
CA GLU A 904 -13.54 10.71 -21.82
C GLU A 904 -13.79 11.52 -23.10
N TRP A 905 -13.79 10.88 -24.27
CA TRP A 905 -14.09 11.54 -25.53
C TRP A 905 -15.56 11.95 -25.60
N LEU A 906 -16.49 11.05 -25.25
CA LEU A 906 -17.93 11.33 -25.22
C LEU A 906 -18.24 12.49 -24.27
N ALA A 907 -17.60 12.55 -23.10
CA ALA A 907 -17.79 13.63 -22.14
C ALA A 907 -17.48 15.02 -22.74
N THR A 908 -16.47 15.12 -23.63
CA THR A 908 -16.17 16.39 -24.33
C THR A 908 -17.22 16.78 -25.38
N ARG A 909 -18.09 15.85 -25.79
CA ARG A 909 -19.04 16.02 -26.90
C ARG A 909 -20.50 16.00 -26.47
N ILE A 910 -20.81 15.80 -25.19
CA ILE A 910 -22.16 15.69 -24.64
C ILE A 910 -23.10 16.80 -25.16
N ASN A 911 -22.68 18.07 -25.08
CA ASN A 911 -23.50 19.22 -25.49
C ASN A 911 -23.86 19.25 -26.99
N THR A 912 -23.13 18.48 -27.80
CA THR A 912 -23.33 18.40 -29.25
C THR A 912 -24.01 17.11 -29.71
N LEU A 913 -23.96 16.06 -28.89
CA LEU A 913 -24.40 14.71 -29.28
C LEU A 913 -25.77 14.33 -28.71
N VAL A 914 -26.17 14.92 -27.59
CA VAL A 914 -27.43 14.56 -26.93
C VAL A 914 -28.57 15.43 -27.45
N PRO A 915 -29.65 14.84 -28.00
CA PRO A 915 -30.83 15.59 -28.42
C PRO A 915 -31.50 16.29 -27.23
N SER A 916 -31.97 17.52 -27.43
CA SER A 916 -32.55 18.37 -26.37
C SER A 916 -33.89 17.88 -25.79
N GLN A 917 -34.44 16.75 -26.27
CA GLN A 917 -35.79 16.25 -25.97
C GLN A 917 -35.84 14.70 -25.88
N LEU A 918 -34.88 14.09 -25.18
CA LEU A 918 -34.85 12.63 -25.00
C LEU A 918 -35.34 12.25 -23.59
N GLU A 919 -36.48 11.56 -23.49
CA GLU A 919 -37.01 11.04 -22.21
C GLU A 919 -36.83 9.51 -22.16
N LEU A 920 -35.77 9.06 -21.50
CA LEU A 920 -35.51 7.63 -21.30
C LEU A 920 -36.03 7.17 -19.93
N THR A 921 -36.50 5.92 -19.86
CA THR A 921 -36.79 5.28 -18.57
C THR A 921 -35.49 4.90 -17.88
N ASP A 922 -35.28 5.37 -16.65
CA ASP A 922 -34.05 5.10 -15.88
C ASP A 922 -34.14 3.78 -15.08
N PRO A 923 -33.30 2.77 -15.40
CA PRO A 923 -33.25 1.52 -14.65
C PRO A 923 -32.45 1.62 -13.32
N GLY A 924 -31.71 2.72 -13.11
CA GLY A 924 -30.80 2.91 -11.98
C GLY A 924 -29.52 2.08 -12.11
N PHE A 925 -28.70 2.36 -13.12
CA PHE A 925 -27.52 1.57 -13.44
C PHE A 925 -26.39 1.70 -12.42
N LYS A 926 -25.58 0.64 -12.29
CA LYS A 926 -24.41 0.57 -11.40
C LYS A 926 -23.16 0.17 -12.17
N LEU A 927 -22.05 0.90 -11.98
CA LEU A 927 -20.83 0.75 -12.79
C LEU A 927 -19.71 0.02 -12.02
N LEU A 928 -19.25 -1.08 -12.59
CA LEU A 928 -18.01 -1.77 -12.23
C LEU A 928 -16.90 -1.41 -13.23
N SER A 929 -16.16 -0.34 -12.95
CA SER A 929 -15.05 0.13 -13.80
C SER A 929 -13.87 -0.84 -13.82
N HIS A 930 -13.14 -0.87 -14.93
CA HIS A 930 -11.95 -1.69 -15.06
C HIS A 930 -10.84 -1.19 -14.11
N CYS A 931 -10.12 -2.12 -13.46
CA CYS A 931 -9.11 -1.76 -12.45
C CYS A 931 -8.02 -0.82 -12.98
N THR A 932 -7.54 -1.02 -14.21
CA THR A 932 -6.55 -0.13 -14.85
C THR A 932 -7.13 1.24 -15.18
N GLU A 933 -8.39 1.30 -15.61
CA GLU A 933 -9.11 2.53 -15.95
C GLU A 933 -9.27 3.40 -14.70
N LYS A 934 -9.88 2.85 -13.65
CA LYS A 934 -10.11 3.56 -12.38
C LYS A 934 -8.83 4.09 -11.73
N THR A 935 -7.71 3.37 -11.90
CA THR A 935 -6.45 3.72 -11.20
C THR A 935 -5.49 4.57 -12.01
N ASN A 936 -5.52 4.48 -13.35
CA ASN A 936 -4.60 5.23 -14.21
C ASN A 936 -5.30 6.34 -15.01
N ALA A 937 -6.64 6.41 -14.94
CA ALA A 937 -7.45 7.53 -15.40
C ALA A 937 -8.55 7.82 -14.36
N PRO A 938 -8.20 8.40 -13.19
CA PRO A 938 -9.12 8.57 -12.06
C PRO A 938 -10.41 9.35 -12.39
N GLY A 939 -10.39 10.25 -13.38
CA GLY A 939 -11.57 10.95 -13.87
C GLY A 939 -12.57 10.09 -14.64
N SER A 940 -12.22 8.85 -14.99
CA SER A 940 -13.03 8.00 -15.86
C SER A 940 -14.41 7.62 -15.30
N PRO A 941 -14.56 7.19 -14.03
CA PRO A 941 -15.87 6.91 -13.47
C PRO A 941 -16.80 8.14 -13.51
N LYS A 942 -16.26 9.34 -13.23
CA LYS A 942 -17.01 10.60 -13.31
C LYS A 942 -17.41 10.92 -14.76
N ALA A 943 -16.53 10.68 -15.72
CA ALA A 943 -16.85 10.84 -17.15
C ALA A 943 -18.01 9.92 -17.58
N TRP A 944 -18.04 8.66 -17.10
CA TRP A 944 -19.19 7.78 -17.34
C TRP A 944 -20.48 8.31 -16.73
N GLN A 945 -20.44 8.84 -15.51
CA GLN A 945 -21.61 9.46 -14.88
C GLN A 945 -22.10 10.68 -15.67
N GLN A 946 -21.19 11.54 -16.13
CA GLN A 946 -21.54 12.70 -16.97
C GLN A 946 -22.21 12.27 -18.26
N VAL A 947 -21.69 11.23 -18.92
CA VAL A 947 -22.29 10.68 -20.14
C VAL A 947 -23.71 10.20 -19.85
N PHE A 948 -23.93 9.37 -18.82
CA PHE A 948 -25.27 8.85 -18.50
C PHE A 948 -26.25 9.95 -18.08
N ALA A 949 -25.82 10.88 -17.24
CA ALA A 949 -26.62 12.01 -16.79
C ALA A 949 -27.09 12.89 -17.95
N ALA A 950 -26.27 13.03 -19.00
CA ALA A 950 -26.68 13.77 -20.18
C ALA A 950 -27.88 13.14 -20.90
N PHE A 951 -28.00 11.80 -20.87
CA PHE A 951 -29.15 11.07 -21.40
C PHE A 951 -30.30 10.91 -20.39
N GLY A 952 -30.24 11.60 -19.24
CA GLY A 952 -31.25 11.51 -18.18
C GLY A 952 -31.21 10.22 -17.36
N LEU A 953 -30.10 9.47 -17.37
CA LEU A 953 -29.94 8.20 -16.68
C LEU A 953 -29.03 8.34 -15.46
N GLU A 954 -29.39 7.71 -14.33
CA GLU A 954 -28.51 7.58 -13.18
C GLU A 954 -27.47 6.47 -13.40
N LEU A 955 -26.21 6.79 -13.11
CA LEU A 955 -25.13 5.80 -13.04
C LEU A 955 -24.37 5.93 -11.73
N LYS A 956 -24.37 4.87 -10.93
CA LYS A 956 -23.66 4.82 -9.65
C LYS A 956 -22.37 3.99 -9.74
N PRO A 957 -21.17 4.60 -9.64
CA PRO A 957 -19.92 3.87 -9.53
C PRO A 957 -19.88 3.00 -8.27
N MET A 958 -19.44 1.77 -8.42
CA MET A 958 -19.31 0.80 -7.33
C MET A 958 -17.85 0.73 -6.84
N ALA A 959 -17.68 0.71 -5.51
CA ALA A 959 -16.39 0.37 -4.92
C ALA A 959 -16.09 -1.10 -5.24
N SER A 960 -15.01 -1.36 -5.98
CA SER A 960 -14.63 -2.70 -6.41
C SER A 960 -13.13 -2.76 -6.68
N GLY A 961 -12.55 -3.90 -6.30
CA GLY A 961 -11.16 -4.25 -6.56
C GLY A 961 -10.96 -4.81 -7.97
N CYS A 962 -9.90 -5.60 -8.17
CA CYS A 962 -9.70 -6.31 -9.44
C CYS A 962 -10.64 -7.52 -9.55
N CYS A 963 -11.14 -7.83 -10.74
CA CYS A 963 -11.92 -9.04 -10.99
C CYS A 963 -11.11 -10.35 -10.91
N GLY A 964 -9.77 -10.26 -10.83
CA GLY A 964 -8.87 -11.41 -10.82
C GLY A 964 -8.39 -11.88 -12.20
N MET A 965 -8.80 -11.23 -13.29
CA MET A 965 -8.39 -11.60 -14.65
C MET A 965 -7.21 -10.82 -15.21
N SER A 966 -7.29 -9.48 -15.18
CA SER A 966 -6.27 -8.57 -15.70
C SER A 966 -5.54 -9.10 -16.95
N GLY A 967 -6.25 -9.19 -18.08
CA GLY A 967 -5.75 -9.85 -19.28
C GLY A 967 -5.86 -11.37 -19.15
N THR A 968 -4.72 -12.07 -19.25
CA THR A 968 -4.68 -13.54 -19.31
C THR A 968 -4.35 -14.22 -17.99
N TYR A 969 -4.14 -13.47 -16.90
CA TYR A 969 -3.69 -14.03 -15.62
C TYR A 969 -4.61 -15.16 -15.11
N GLY A 970 -5.93 -14.94 -15.11
CA GLY A 970 -6.89 -15.94 -14.66
C GLY A 970 -7.13 -17.10 -15.63
N HIS A 971 -6.54 -17.05 -16.83
CA HIS A 971 -6.45 -18.18 -17.76
C HIS A 971 -5.16 -18.98 -17.60
N GLU A 972 -4.17 -18.52 -16.83
CA GLU A 972 -3.00 -19.33 -16.52
C GLU A 972 -3.36 -20.35 -15.43
N THR A 973 -3.19 -21.65 -15.71
CA THR A 973 -3.59 -22.72 -14.78
C THR A 973 -2.95 -22.57 -13.40
N ARG A 974 -1.70 -22.11 -13.33
CA ARG A 974 -0.99 -21.85 -12.06
C ARG A 974 -1.68 -20.81 -11.17
N ASN A 975 -2.44 -19.90 -11.77
CA ASN A 975 -3.04 -18.74 -11.10
C ASN A 975 -4.55 -18.89 -10.90
N ALA A 976 -5.16 -19.98 -11.37
CA ALA A 976 -6.61 -20.17 -11.39
C ALA A 976 -7.24 -20.08 -9.99
N VAL A 977 -6.60 -20.68 -8.98
CA VAL A 977 -7.08 -20.62 -7.59
C VAL A 977 -7.05 -19.18 -7.07
N THR A 978 -5.91 -18.50 -7.19
CA THR A 978 -5.78 -17.10 -6.76
C THR A 978 -6.72 -16.17 -7.51
N SER A 979 -6.92 -16.38 -8.82
CA SER A 979 -7.86 -15.61 -9.64
C SER A 979 -9.30 -15.75 -9.14
N LYS A 980 -9.72 -16.98 -8.81
CA LYS A 980 -11.03 -17.26 -8.21
C LYS A 980 -11.18 -16.59 -6.83
N THR A 981 -10.16 -16.68 -5.97
CA THR A 981 -10.16 -16.01 -4.67
C THR A 981 -10.31 -14.49 -4.81
N ILE A 982 -9.57 -13.87 -5.73
CA ILE A 982 -9.67 -12.42 -5.99
C ILE A 982 -11.09 -12.04 -6.43
N TYR A 983 -11.70 -12.84 -7.32
CA TYR A 983 -13.08 -12.60 -7.77
C TYR A 983 -14.07 -12.67 -6.60
N ALA A 984 -13.96 -13.71 -5.78
CA ALA A 984 -14.84 -13.95 -4.63
C ALA A 984 -14.73 -12.86 -3.55
N GLN A 985 -13.57 -12.21 -3.42
CA GLN A 985 -13.32 -11.20 -2.38
C GLN A 985 -14.04 -9.87 -2.59
N SER A 986 -14.31 -9.45 -3.83
CA SER A 986 -14.85 -8.10 -4.13
C SER A 986 -15.94 -8.11 -5.19
N TRP A 987 -15.74 -8.84 -6.31
CA TRP A 987 -16.70 -8.82 -7.43
C TRP A 987 -17.90 -9.74 -7.21
N GLN A 988 -17.68 -10.98 -6.75
CA GLN A 988 -18.75 -11.97 -6.62
C GLN A 988 -19.92 -11.49 -5.74
N PRO A 989 -19.70 -10.93 -4.53
CA PRO A 989 -20.80 -10.47 -3.69
C PRO A 989 -21.63 -9.37 -4.34
N GLN A 990 -20.99 -8.49 -5.13
CA GLN A 990 -21.69 -7.40 -5.82
C GLN A 990 -22.48 -7.91 -7.02
N VAL A 991 -21.93 -8.87 -7.78
CA VAL A 991 -22.56 -9.43 -8.98
C VAL A 991 -23.76 -10.31 -8.63
N GLU A 992 -23.67 -11.08 -7.55
CA GLU A 992 -24.70 -12.03 -7.14
C GLU A 992 -25.76 -11.41 -6.20
N ALA A 993 -25.58 -10.17 -5.76
CA ALA A 993 -26.56 -9.44 -4.95
C ALA A 993 -27.86 -9.18 -5.73
N GLN A 994 -29.00 -9.48 -5.10
CA GLN A 994 -30.32 -9.39 -5.74
C GLN A 994 -30.66 -7.97 -6.21
N GLU A 995 -30.26 -6.93 -5.45
CA GLU A 995 -30.53 -5.54 -5.81
C GLU A 995 -29.73 -5.04 -7.04
N ASN A 996 -28.81 -5.86 -7.56
CA ASN A 996 -27.91 -5.52 -8.67
C ASN A 996 -28.28 -6.25 -9.98
N VAL A 997 -29.17 -7.24 -9.92
CA VAL A 997 -29.58 -8.03 -11.09
C VAL A 997 -30.17 -7.13 -12.16
N GLY A 998 -29.62 -7.20 -13.38
CA GLY A 998 -30.05 -6.39 -14.53
C GLY A 998 -29.59 -4.93 -14.52
N LYS A 999 -28.89 -4.47 -13.46
CA LYS A 999 -28.45 -3.07 -13.30
C LYS A 999 -26.94 -2.86 -13.44
N LEU A 1000 -26.16 -3.93 -13.40
CA LEU A 1000 -24.69 -3.86 -13.42
C LEU A 1000 -24.12 -3.69 -14.83
N LEU A 1001 -23.22 -2.74 -14.97
CA LEU A 1001 -22.45 -2.45 -16.18
C LEU A 1001 -20.96 -2.65 -15.89
N ALA A 1002 -20.19 -3.16 -16.86
CA ALA A 1002 -18.74 -3.33 -16.70
C ALA A 1002 -17.97 -2.89 -17.95
N THR A 1003 -16.90 -2.11 -17.76
CA THR A 1003 -16.18 -1.46 -18.88
C THR A 1003 -15.17 -2.38 -19.56
N GLY A 1004 -14.47 -3.25 -18.84
CA GLY A 1004 -13.41 -4.09 -19.40
C GLY A 1004 -13.84 -5.50 -19.84
N TYR A 1005 -13.30 -5.97 -20.96
CA TYR A 1005 -13.57 -7.33 -21.50
C TYR A 1005 -13.22 -8.43 -20.50
N SER A 1006 -12.02 -8.34 -19.91
CA SER A 1006 -11.53 -9.34 -18.95
C SER A 1006 -12.47 -9.47 -17.73
N CYS A 1007 -13.06 -8.37 -17.28
CA CYS A 1007 -14.01 -8.37 -16.15
C CYS A 1007 -15.33 -9.06 -16.52
N ARG A 1008 -15.91 -8.71 -17.67
CA ARG A 1008 -17.13 -9.36 -18.18
C ARG A 1008 -16.92 -10.87 -18.40
N SER A 1009 -15.77 -11.25 -18.95
CA SER A 1009 -15.39 -12.65 -19.13
C SER A 1009 -15.28 -13.39 -17.79
N GLN A 1010 -14.78 -12.75 -16.74
CA GLN A 1010 -14.70 -13.37 -15.41
C GLN A 1010 -16.08 -13.60 -14.79
N VAL A 1011 -16.95 -12.60 -14.88
CA VAL A 1011 -18.32 -12.68 -14.36
C VAL A 1011 -19.06 -13.84 -15.02
N LYS A 1012 -18.93 -13.98 -16.35
CA LYS A 1012 -19.48 -15.11 -17.09
C LYS A 1012 -18.92 -16.46 -16.63
N ARG A 1013 -17.64 -16.53 -16.24
CA ARG A 1013 -16.99 -17.77 -15.81
C ARG A 1013 -17.42 -18.25 -14.43
N TYR A 1014 -17.62 -17.34 -13.47
CA TYR A 1014 -17.82 -17.72 -12.07
C TYR A 1014 -19.22 -17.46 -11.52
N SER A 1015 -19.96 -16.50 -12.09
CA SER A 1015 -21.33 -16.20 -11.67
C SER A 1015 -22.36 -16.43 -12.78
N GLU A 1016 -21.93 -16.93 -13.95
CA GLU A 1016 -22.78 -17.29 -15.09
C GLU A 1016 -23.68 -16.14 -15.61
N GLN A 1017 -23.34 -14.89 -15.28
CA GLN A 1017 -24.04 -13.70 -15.73
C GLN A 1017 -23.30 -13.02 -16.89
N VAL A 1018 -24.05 -12.30 -17.74
CA VAL A 1018 -23.50 -11.47 -18.81
C VAL A 1018 -23.77 -10.01 -18.46
N LEU A 1019 -22.69 -9.26 -18.18
CA LEU A 1019 -22.79 -7.82 -17.92
C LEU A 1019 -22.59 -7.05 -19.22
N PRO A 1020 -23.47 -6.11 -19.58
CA PRO A 1020 -23.26 -5.25 -20.74
C PRO A 1020 -22.16 -4.22 -20.50
N HIS A 1021 -21.54 -3.78 -21.58
CA HIS A 1021 -20.74 -2.55 -21.57
C HIS A 1021 -21.66 -1.33 -21.40
N PRO A 1022 -21.22 -0.22 -20.77
CA PRO A 1022 -22.07 0.95 -20.58
C PRO A 1022 -22.73 1.49 -21.86
N LEU A 1023 -22.00 1.50 -22.97
CA LEU A 1023 -22.58 1.92 -24.26
C LEU A 1023 -23.59 0.93 -24.86
N GLN A 1024 -23.53 -0.37 -24.51
CA GLN A 1024 -24.59 -1.30 -24.92
C GLN A 1024 -25.88 -1.05 -24.15
N ALA A 1025 -25.77 -0.75 -22.84
CA ALA A 1025 -26.92 -0.38 -22.03
C ALA A 1025 -27.58 0.91 -22.54
N LEU A 1026 -26.76 1.93 -22.85
CA LEU A 1026 -27.26 3.16 -23.46
C LEU A 1026 -27.94 2.93 -24.82
N LEU A 1027 -27.36 2.07 -25.67
CA LEU A 1027 -27.97 1.69 -26.95
C LEU A 1027 -29.33 0.99 -26.75
N VAL A 1028 -29.45 0.11 -25.75
CA VAL A 1028 -30.72 -0.56 -25.44
C VAL A 1028 -31.79 0.47 -25.08
N CYS A 1029 -31.48 1.43 -24.21
CA CYS A 1029 -32.41 2.52 -23.88
C CYS A 1029 -32.81 3.34 -25.13
N LEU A 1030 -31.86 3.64 -26.02
CA LEU A 1030 -32.09 4.38 -27.27
C LEU A 1030 -32.77 3.56 -28.39
N ARG A 1031 -32.84 2.23 -28.29
CA ARG A 1031 -33.62 1.39 -29.21
C ARG A 1031 -35.08 1.26 -28.76
N SER A 1032 -35.33 1.44 -27.47
CA SER A 1032 -36.67 1.38 -26.86
C SER A 1032 -37.43 2.69 -26.96
N HIS A 1033 -36.75 3.77 -27.32
CA HIS A 1033 -37.28 5.08 -27.70
C HIS A 1033 -37.18 5.25 -29.22
#